data_AF-A0A2T2R6Q2-F1
#
_entry.id   AF-A0A2T2R6Q2-F1
#
_cell.length_a   1.000
_cell.length_b   1.000
_cell.length_c   1.000
_cell.angle_alpha   90.00
_cell.angle_beta   90.00
_cell.angle_gamma   90.00
#
_symmetry.space_group_name_H-M   'P 1'
#
loop_
_entity.id
_entity.type
_entity.pdbx_description
1 polymer ?
#
loop_
_entity_poly.entity_id
_entity_poly.type
_entity_poly.pdbx_seq_one_letter_code
_entity_poly.pdbx_strand_id
1 'polypeptide(L)'
;MTLASPPLASSLSRARWATAIGALAALVGVAGVALWLSPTASRAQTSCPQDVSASAPIDRVAGAERYATAACAAAASYPDGADHVILARGDSAGGLADALAGAVLADDVAGPVLLTAPNTLPSATAAEISRLDAERVTVLGGSGAVSGAVVAELEDQGVEVDRLAGRNRFDTAARAANQAGAGSTAFVVNGFSPPDSLVAAAPAARTGSKLLLVTRGEVPAATAAALEGVDEVVIVGGHGVVGQDVAARVGELANAPVRRVAGGTRAATAASVARAFPGDGRIRLAAQSDEHLVDAVTAGWAAARPGGGPVLYAGTDGPGHAADRWLRLGGLGSADDPVATRLVGGSAVLSDSLVSALESRYEEAAAGGRPAELRATWVHLFDDALKSRAGIHRVLNEAAAANANTVIVQVARRQDAYYDSDVLPRTPDPAMPGDLDLLGELVSAAHDRGLRVHAWVPVLQAYHETYDELSLPPDHVWRQHGPGSDDHWLQVSDTGATKTFLDPGVPGVQNHVAALMRELAADYDVDAVHTDYLRYTGAGEWGYHPASLARFREQTGYDGTPPPTSPSWSSWRRRQTADLARRVFLETLAADPTTAVSMAGSTMGPGPAHAGGYRKTRTYSWVYQNWPSWLAEGTVDAVMAMNYFREGKPEHRAWFDDWVAFEQDLPRNGGLLALGQGAYLNSVDQSLAQMGRASSRLDGVALYSHQLNAATGAPQGLLARLSSTAWAEPAPAPQLSDRRAGGHLLVEAADGVEVSAEPAAGGGDAASQAADATGHAGLLWLTPGSWTVDAPGHDPATVTVRPGEVTRVSLSAAP
;
A
#
# COMPACT_ATOMS: atom_id res chain seq x y z
N MET A 1 -51.55 22.20 -10.96
CA MET A 1 -52.30 21.62 -12.09
C MET A 1 -51.91 22.38 -13.34
N THR A 2 -51.17 21.75 -14.26
CA THR A 2 -51.26 21.91 -15.73
C THR A 2 -51.75 23.26 -16.33
N LEU A 3 -50.87 24.03 -17.01
CA LEU A 3 -50.73 24.06 -18.50
C LEU A 3 -50.02 25.31 -19.10
N ALA A 4 -49.25 25.03 -20.16
CA ALA A 4 -49.05 25.79 -21.41
C ALA A 4 -48.42 27.21 -21.47
N SER A 5 -47.39 27.28 -22.34
CA SER A 5 -46.67 28.41 -22.96
C SER A 5 -47.54 29.31 -23.89
N PRO A 6 -47.01 30.35 -24.58
CA PRO A 6 -45.94 31.35 -24.34
C PRO A 6 -46.55 32.79 -24.55
N PRO A 7 -45.99 33.81 -25.27
CA PRO A 7 -44.61 34.26 -25.59
C PRO A 7 -44.30 35.78 -25.38
N LEU A 8 -43.01 36.14 -25.50
CA LEU A 8 -42.42 37.39 -26.07
C LEU A 8 -42.66 38.81 -25.48
N ALA A 9 -41.56 39.58 -25.51
CA ALA A 9 -41.40 41.03 -25.66
C ALA A 9 -41.90 41.98 -24.54
N SER A 10 -40.95 42.52 -23.78
CA SER A 10 -41.15 43.64 -22.85
C SER A 10 -41.18 45.00 -23.56
N SER A 11 -42.02 45.92 -23.10
CA SER A 11 -42.03 47.32 -23.54
C SER A 11 -41.90 48.31 -22.38
N LEU A 12 -40.88 49.17 -22.53
CA LEU A 12 -40.67 50.54 -22.02
C LEU A 12 -41.47 51.09 -20.82
N SER A 13 -40.71 51.75 -19.91
CA SER A 13 -40.96 53.04 -19.21
C SER A 13 -40.76 52.96 -17.67
N ARG A 14 -40.30 53.99 -16.93
CA ARG A 14 -39.95 55.41 -17.23
C ARG A 14 -38.96 55.96 -16.17
N ALA A 15 -37.89 56.62 -16.62
CA ALA A 15 -37.25 57.83 -16.04
C ALA A 15 -36.68 57.77 -14.58
N ARG A 16 -35.79 58.66 -14.08
CA ARG A 16 -35.46 60.08 -14.38
C ARG A 16 -34.00 60.42 -13.93
N TRP A 17 -33.47 61.58 -14.35
CA TRP A 17 -32.24 62.29 -13.86
C TRP A 17 -30.88 61.63 -14.20
N ALA A 18 -29.77 62.33 -14.50
CA ALA A 18 -29.54 63.73 -14.91
C ALA A 18 -28.20 63.86 -15.70
N THR A 19 -28.04 65.00 -16.39
CA THR A 19 -27.01 65.43 -17.36
C THR A 19 -25.54 65.54 -16.89
N ALA A 20 -24.58 65.17 -17.77
CA ALA A 20 -23.37 65.94 -18.18
C ALA A 20 -22.58 65.09 -19.23
N ILE A 21 -22.67 65.32 -20.54
CA ILE A 21 -21.99 66.33 -21.39
C ILE A 21 -20.46 66.37 -21.21
N GLY A 22 -19.75 65.94 -22.27
CA GLY A 22 -18.30 66.11 -22.49
C GLY A 22 -17.93 65.52 -23.84
N ALA A 23 -17.87 66.35 -24.90
CA ALA A 23 -17.76 65.91 -26.29
C ALA A 23 -16.45 66.37 -26.97
N LEU A 24 -16.00 65.62 -27.98
CA LEU A 24 -15.54 66.06 -29.33
C LEU A 24 -15.13 64.78 -30.12
N ALA A 25 -15.78 64.44 -31.24
CA ALA A 25 -15.49 64.90 -32.62
C ALA A 25 -14.10 64.45 -33.12
N ALA A 26 -13.94 63.42 -33.96
CA ALA A 26 -14.44 63.15 -35.32
C ALA A 26 -13.65 63.87 -36.45
N LEU A 27 -13.18 63.11 -37.46
CA LEU A 27 -13.35 63.38 -38.92
C LEU A 27 -12.63 62.29 -39.77
N VAL A 28 -13.38 61.70 -40.73
CA VAL A 28 -13.08 61.50 -42.19
C VAL A 28 -11.69 60.99 -42.64
N GLY A 29 -11.53 60.03 -43.58
CA GLY A 29 -12.47 59.23 -44.38
C GLY A 29 -11.91 58.82 -45.77
N VAL A 30 -12.67 57.99 -46.52
CA VAL A 30 -12.54 57.64 -47.98
C VAL A 30 -11.60 56.47 -48.39
N ALA A 31 -12.15 55.63 -49.29
CA ALA A 31 -11.56 54.52 -50.07
C ALA A 31 -10.98 53.31 -49.30
N GLY A 32 -11.24 52.04 -49.65
CA GLY A 32 -11.97 51.49 -50.80
C GLY A 32 -11.07 50.72 -51.76
N VAL A 33 -10.71 49.48 -51.42
CA VAL A 33 -10.23 48.40 -52.32
C VAL A 33 -10.53 47.07 -51.62
N ALA A 34 -11.02 46.07 -52.36
CA ALA A 34 -11.13 44.71 -51.86
C ALA A 34 -9.74 44.04 -51.88
N LEU A 35 -9.24 43.63 -50.72
CA LEU A 35 -8.04 42.83 -50.58
C LEU A 35 -8.42 41.43 -50.10
N TRP A 36 -8.03 40.42 -50.89
CA TRP A 36 -8.09 39.03 -50.49
C TRP A 36 -7.12 38.82 -49.31
N LEU A 37 -7.67 38.72 -48.11
CA LEU A 37 -6.95 38.14 -46.98
C LEU A 37 -7.05 36.62 -47.11
N SER A 38 -6.00 36.02 -47.69
CA SER A 38 -5.77 34.59 -47.52
C SER A 38 -5.82 34.26 -46.02
N PRO A 39 -6.53 33.19 -45.60
CA PRO A 39 -6.44 32.77 -44.22
C PRO A 39 -5.02 32.26 -43.98
N THR A 40 -4.17 33.10 -43.37
CA THR A 40 -2.96 32.62 -42.74
C THR A 40 -3.39 31.70 -41.63
N ALA A 41 -3.38 30.39 -41.90
CA ALA A 41 -3.54 29.37 -40.89
C ALA A 41 -2.47 29.60 -39.83
N SER A 42 -2.89 30.15 -38.69
CA SER A 42 -2.05 30.23 -37.51
C SER A 42 -1.76 28.78 -37.13
N ARG A 43 -0.55 28.29 -37.43
CA ARG A 43 -0.09 26.99 -36.96
C ARG A 43 -0.28 26.99 -35.45
N ALA A 44 -1.22 26.20 -34.97
CA ALA A 44 -1.42 25.99 -33.55
C ALA A 44 -0.16 25.30 -33.04
N GLN A 45 0.77 26.07 -32.45
CA GLN A 45 1.93 25.52 -31.79
C GLN A 45 1.40 24.67 -30.64
N THR A 46 1.59 23.35 -30.73
CA THR A 46 1.51 22.41 -29.62
C THR A 46 2.65 22.74 -28.66
N SER A 47 2.49 23.82 -27.88
CA SER A 47 3.42 24.22 -26.83
C SER A 47 3.26 23.25 -25.66
N CYS A 48 3.83 22.06 -25.81
CA CYS A 48 4.11 21.17 -24.70
C CYS A 48 4.88 21.98 -23.64
N PRO A 49 4.35 22.14 -22.41
CA PRO A 49 5.06 22.84 -21.36
C PRO A 49 6.33 22.07 -21.03
N GLN A 50 7.47 22.53 -21.55
CA GLN A 50 8.78 22.02 -21.19
C GLN A 50 9.23 22.69 -19.88
N ASP A 51 8.63 22.29 -18.76
CA ASP A 51 9.22 22.54 -17.44
C ASP A 51 10.40 21.58 -17.26
N VAL A 52 11.49 21.90 -17.96
CA VAL A 52 12.74 21.14 -17.93
C VAL A 52 13.94 22.08 -18.02
N SER A 53 14.58 22.35 -16.88
CA SER A 53 16.03 22.55 -16.92
C SER A 53 16.66 21.20 -17.24
N ALA A 54 17.50 21.11 -18.27
CA ALA A 54 18.21 19.89 -18.63
C ALA A 54 19.18 19.36 -17.55
N SER A 55 19.28 20.05 -16.40
CA SER A 55 20.06 19.67 -15.22
C SER A 55 19.22 19.10 -14.06
N ALA A 56 17.89 19.06 -14.15
CA ALA A 56 17.04 18.55 -13.08
C ALA A 56 16.94 17.01 -13.18
N PRO A 57 17.05 16.26 -12.06
CA PRO A 57 16.90 14.81 -12.07
C PRO A 57 15.44 14.37 -12.30
N ILE A 58 14.48 15.29 -12.20
CA ILE A 58 13.06 15.07 -12.42
C ILE A 58 12.60 15.97 -13.56
N ASP A 59 11.89 15.41 -14.55
CA ASP A 59 11.18 16.16 -15.58
C ASP A 59 9.73 15.69 -15.77
N ARG A 60 8.92 16.48 -16.48
CA ARG A 60 7.49 16.18 -16.73
C ARG A 60 7.17 16.24 -18.21
N VAL A 61 6.34 15.31 -18.67
CA VAL A 61 5.69 15.34 -19.98
C VAL A 61 4.18 15.26 -19.77
N ALA A 62 3.46 16.31 -20.17
CA ALA A 62 2.02 16.42 -20.03
C ALA A 62 1.43 17.31 -21.13
N GLY A 63 0.22 16.97 -21.59
CA GLY A 63 -0.65 17.87 -22.33
C GLY A 63 -1.85 18.30 -21.49
N ALA A 64 -2.72 19.14 -22.07
CA ALA A 64 -4.00 19.51 -21.44
C ALA A 64 -4.98 18.33 -21.32
N GLU A 65 -4.77 17.28 -22.11
CA GLU A 65 -5.53 16.04 -22.10
C GLU A 65 -4.68 14.88 -22.68
N ARG A 66 -5.20 13.65 -22.64
CA ARG A 66 -4.49 12.40 -22.95
C ARG A 66 -3.83 12.33 -24.34
N TYR A 67 -4.47 12.86 -25.37
CA TYR A 67 -3.95 12.83 -26.74
C TYR A 67 -2.78 13.83 -26.87
N ALA A 68 -2.89 15.00 -26.24
CA ALA A 68 -1.80 15.96 -26.09
C ALA A 68 -0.65 15.43 -25.20
N THR A 69 -0.89 14.64 -24.15
CA THR A 69 0.18 13.97 -23.38
C THR A 69 0.94 12.97 -24.27
N ALA A 70 0.23 12.17 -25.08
CA ALA A 70 0.86 11.28 -26.05
C ALA A 70 1.67 12.03 -27.11
N ALA A 71 1.13 13.14 -27.64
CA ALA A 71 1.83 14.02 -28.57
C ALA A 71 3.11 14.63 -27.96
N CYS A 72 3.05 15.11 -26.72
CA CYS A 72 4.23 15.65 -26.03
C CYS A 72 5.27 14.59 -25.70
N ALA A 73 4.88 13.33 -25.48
CA ALA A 73 5.82 12.22 -25.34
C ALA A 73 6.46 11.82 -26.67
N ALA A 74 5.74 11.91 -27.79
CA ALA A 74 6.29 11.79 -29.13
C ALA A 74 7.32 12.90 -29.40
N ALA A 75 6.95 14.17 -29.19
CA ALA A 75 7.86 15.31 -29.34
C ALA A 75 9.13 15.20 -28.48
N ALA A 76 8.99 14.74 -27.22
CA ALA A 76 10.13 14.56 -26.31
C ALA A 76 10.97 13.30 -26.57
N SER A 77 10.55 12.42 -27.48
CA SER A 77 11.28 11.18 -27.85
C SER A 77 11.83 11.25 -29.28
N TYR A 78 11.13 11.94 -30.18
CA TYR A 78 11.42 12.12 -31.60
C TYR A 78 11.51 13.62 -31.93
N PRO A 79 12.49 14.35 -31.36
CA PRO A 79 12.65 15.78 -31.61
C PRO A 79 12.90 16.06 -33.10
N ASP A 80 13.65 15.18 -33.77
CA ASP A 80 14.09 15.32 -35.16
C ASP A 80 13.09 14.80 -36.22
N GLY A 81 11.97 14.19 -35.80
CA GLY A 81 10.96 13.58 -36.69
C GLY A 81 10.84 12.05 -36.56
N ALA A 82 9.87 11.47 -37.27
CA ALA A 82 9.72 10.02 -37.45
C ALA A 82 8.84 9.70 -38.67
N ASP A 83 9.42 9.03 -39.67
CA ASP A 83 8.78 8.68 -40.94
C ASP A 83 7.54 7.77 -40.79
N HIS A 84 7.42 7.04 -39.67
CA HIS A 84 6.33 6.12 -39.37
C HIS A 84 5.75 6.41 -37.98
N VAL A 85 4.42 6.42 -37.87
CA VAL A 85 3.66 6.53 -36.61
C VAL A 85 2.77 5.30 -36.40
N ILE A 86 2.59 4.88 -35.15
CA ILE A 86 1.56 3.92 -34.77
C ILE A 86 0.37 4.68 -34.19
N LEU A 87 -0.86 4.41 -34.66
CA LEU A 87 -2.07 5.07 -34.18
C LEU A 87 -3.03 4.06 -33.54
N ALA A 88 -3.43 4.32 -32.29
CA ALA A 88 -4.34 3.44 -31.55
C ALA A 88 -5.42 4.20 -30.75
N ARG A 89 -6.48 3.49 -30.36
CA ARG A 89 -7.60 4.04 -29.57
C ARG A 89 -7.16 4.36 -28.14
N GLY A 90 -7.38 5.60 -27.68
CA GLY A 90 -6.97 6.09 -26.35
C GLY A 90 -8.10 6.55 -25.41
N ASP A 91 -9.37 6.44 -25.83
CA ASP A 91 -10.52 7.03 -25.12
C ASP A 91 -10.86 6.40 -23.76
N SER A 92 -10.46 5.15 -23.52
CA SER A 92 -10.94 4.35 -22.38
C SER A 92 -9.98 3.21 -22.03
N ALA A 93 -9.84 2.87 -20.75
CA ALA A 93 -8.95 1.81 -20.27
C ALA A 93 -9.18 0.45 -20.97
N GLY A 94 -10.45 0.10 -21.23
CA GLY A 94 -10.83 -1.12 -21.95
C GLY A 94 -10.45 -1.15 -23.44
N GLY A 95 -10.20 0.02 -24.04
CA GLY A 95 -9.77 0.21 -25.42
C GLY A 95 -8.25 0.17 -25.63
N LEU A 96 -7.45 0.26 -24.57
CA LEU A 96 -5.98 0.36 -24.64
C LEU A 96 -5.27 -0.95 -25.07
N ALA A 97 -5.99 -2.06 -25.23
CA ALA A 97 -5.40 -3.37 -25.52
C ALA A 97 -4.71 -3.43 -26.90
N ASP A 98 -5.23 -2.72 -27.91
CA ASP A 98 -4.58 -2.63 -29.22
C ASP A 98 -3.37 -1.66 -29.15
N ALA A 99 -3.47 -0.55 -28.40
CA ALA A 99 -2.36 0.40 -28.17
C ALA A 99 -1.17 -0.25 -27.45
N LEU A 100 -1.47 -1.10 -26.45
CA LEU A 100 -0.51 -1.95 -25.75
C LEU A 100 0.26 -2.87 -26.72
N ALA A 101 -0.45 -3.56 -27.61
CA ALA A 101 0.16 -4.42 -28.61
C ALA A 101 1.00 -3.64 -29.63
N GLY A 102 0.73 -2.34 -29.81
CA GLY A 102 1.55 -1.44 -30.62
C GLY A 102 2.93 -1.14 -30.06
N ALA A 103 3.13 -1.24 -28.74
CA ALA A 103 4.41 -0.91 -28.12
C ALA A 103 5.55 -1.84 -28.54
N VAL A 104 5.27 -3.10 -28.88
CA VAL A 104 6.29 -4.03 -29.44
C VAL A 104 6.58 -3.78 -30.92
N LEU A 105 5.66 -3.15 -31.66
CA LEU A 105 5.91 -2.74 -33.05
C LEU A 105 6.70 -1.43 -33.14
N ALA A 106 6.60 -0.57 -32.12
CA ALA A 106 7.18 0.78 -32.11
C ALA A 106 8.70 0.80 -32.33
N ASP A 107 9.41 -0.26 -31.90
CA ASP A 107 10.85 -0.39 -32.10
C ASP A 107 11.19 -0.80 -33.54
N ASP A 108 10.55 -1.85 -34.07
CA ASP A 108 10.78 -2.32 -35.45
C ASP A 108 10.37 -1.32 -36.53
N VAL A 109 9.34 -0.50 -36.28
CA VAL A 109 8.92 0.58 -37.21
C VAL A 109 9.55 1.93 -36.88
N ALA A 110 10.41 1.99 -35.85
CA ALA A 110 11.10 3.19 -35.38
C ALA A 110 10.18 4.41 -35.10
N GLY A 111 8.92 4.19 -34.68
CA GLY A 111 7.88 5.20 -34.66
C GLY A 111 7.14 5.36 -33.32
N PRO A 112 6.68 6.57 -32.93
CA PRO A 112 5.92 6.78 -31.71
C PRO A 112 4.50 6.20 -31.79
N VAL A 113 3.95 5.79 -30.64
CA VAL A 113 2.53 5.42 -30.53
C VAL A 113 1.72 6.65 -30.14
N LEU A 114 0.95 7.17 -31.09
CA LEU A 114 -0.03 8.23 -30.88
C LEU A 114 -1.43 7.66 -30.64
N LEU A 115 -2.28 8.48 -30.05
CA LEU A 115 -3.61 8.10 -29.59
C LEU A 115 -4.72 8.87 -30.33
N THR A 116 -5.84 8.21 -30.59
CA THR A 116 -7.03 8.80 -31.21
C THR A 116 -8.32 8.44 -30.48
N ALA A 117 -9.37 9.23 -30.69
CA ALA A 117 -10.75 8.81 -30.39
C ALA A 117 -11.28 7.91 -31.53
N PRO A 118 -12.30 7.06 -31.31
CA PRO A 118 -12.71 6.06 -32.29
C PRO A 118 -13.20 6.64 -33.63
N ASN A 119 -13.80 7.83 -33.58
CA ASN A 119 -14.49 8.46 -34.72
C ASN A 119 -13.94 9.86 -35.06
N THR A 120 -12.84 10.28 -34.44
CA THR A 120 -12.31 11.64 -34.58
C THR A 120 -10.82 11.64 -34.28
N LEU A 121 -10.01 12.15 -35.22
CA LEU A 121 -8.59 12.39 -35.00
C LEU A 121 -8.44 13.66 -34.13
N PRO A 122 -7.86 13.60 -32.92
CA PRO A 122 -7.64 14.78 -32.09
C PRO A 122 -6.68 15.75 -32.76
N SER A 123 -6.89 17.07 -32.59
CA SER A 123 -6.03 18.09 -33.21
C SER A 123 -4.57 18.01 -32.74
N ALA A 124 -4.33 17.65 -31.48
CA ALA A 124 -2.98 17.41 -30.96
C ALA A 124 -2.29 16.23 -31.67
N THR A 125 -3.05 15.17 -31.96
CA THR A 125 -2.57 13.99 -32.69
C THR A 125 -2.23 14.34 -34.14
N ALA A 126 -3.14 15.01 -34.85
CA ALA A 126 -2.90 15.43 -36.24
C ALA A 126 -1.71 16.41 -36.36
N ALA A 127 -1.61 17.37 -35.43
CA ALA A 127 -0.50 18.31 -35.38
C ALA A 127 0.84 17.61 -35.11
N GLU A 128 0.88 16.57 -34.29
CA GLU A 128 2.10 15.80 -34.02
C GLU A 128 2.49 14.89 -35.18
N ILE A 129 1.55 14.24 -35.86
CA ILE A 129 1.81 13.51 -37.12
C ILE A 129 2.45 14.45 -38.15
N SER A 130 1.91 15.67 -38.29
CA SER A 130 2.47 16.73 -39.15
C SER A 130 3.82 17.27 -38.67
N ARG A 131 4.12 17.25 -37.36
CA ARG A 131 5.41 17.70 -36.80
C ARG A 131 6.50 16.64 -36.97
N LEU A 132 6.12 15.37 -36.94
CA LEU A 132 7.00 14.24 -37.15
C LEU A 132 7.42 14.06 -38.63
N ASP A 133 6.71 14.71 -39.56
CA ASP A 133 6.83 14.52 -41.02
C ASP A 133 6.58 13.06 -41.44
N ALA A 134 5.59 12.41 -40.78
CA ALA A 134 5.34 10.99 -40.93
C ALA A 134 4.72 10.64 -42.30
N GLU A 135 5.45 9.86 -43.10
CA GLU A 135 4.99 9.35 -44.39
C GLU A 135 3.97 8.21 -44.25
N ARG A 136 4.05 7.42 -43.16
CA ARG A 136 3.19 6.24 -42.91
C ARG A 136 2.57 6.23 -41.51
N VAL A 137 1.32 5.76 -41.41
CA VAL A 137 0.65 5.45 -40.14
C VAL A 137 0.15 4.00 -40.12
N THR A 138 0.58 3.21 -39.12
CA THR A 138 -0.04 1.91 -38.82
C THR A 138 -1.18 2.11 -37.82
N VAL A 139 -2.43 1.94 -38.27
CA VAL A 139 -3.62 1.94 -37.42
C VAL A 139 -3.81 0.56 -36.78
N LEU A 140 -3.88 0.54 -35.45
CA LEU A 140 -4.12 -0.68 -34.67
C LEU A 140 -5.59 -0.87 -34.33
N GLY A 141 -6.06 -2.10 -34.53
CA GLY A 141 -7.43 -2.50 -34.23
C GLY A 141 -8.41 -2.32 -35.40
N GLY A 142 -9.58 -2.93 -35.28
CA GLY A 142 -10.63 -2.90 -36.32
C GLY A 142 -11.31 -1.55 -36.47
N SER A 143 -12.24 -1.44 -37.43
CA SER A 143 -13.01 -0.21 -37.69
C SER A 143 -13.88 0.27 -36.52
N GLY A 144 -14.19 -0.60 -35.55
CA GLY A 144 -14.84 -0.21 -34.28
C GLY A 144 -13.88 0.32 -33.21
N ALA A 145 -12.56 0.17 -33.40
CA ALA A 145 -11.53 0.77 -32.55
C ALA A 145 -11.08 2.12 -33.10
N VAL A 146 -10.75 2.16 -34.40
CA VAL A 146 -10.42 3.38 -35.15
C VAL A 146 -11.18 3.33 -36.48
N SER A 147 -12.12 4.24 -36.69
CA SER A 147 -13.06 4.20 -37.81
C SER A 147 -12.43 4.54 -39.16
N GLY A 148 -13.17 4.28 -40.25
CA GLY A 148 -12.77 4.71 -41.58
C GLY A 148 -12.71 6.23 -41.75
N ALA A 149 -13.43 7.00 -40.94
CA ALA A 149 -13.37 8.46 -40.97
C ALA A 149 -12.02 8.99 -40.45
N VAL A 150 -11.43 8.33 -39.43
CA VAL A 150 -10.08 8.67 -38.96
C VAL A 150 -9.02 8.28 -39.99
N VAL A 151 -9.21 7.19 -40.73
CA VAL A 151 -8.30 6.80 -41.81
C VAL A 151 -8.36 7.78 -42.97
N ALA A 152 -9.56 8.13 -43.45
CA ALA A 152 -9.73 9.09 -44.54
C ALA A 152 -9.10 10.46 -44.22
N GLU A 153 -9.22 10.95 -42.98
CA GLU A 153 -8.57 12.19 -42.53
C GLU A 153 -7.03 12.12 -42.59
N LEU A 154 -6.42 10.95 -42.39
CA LEU A 154 -4.96 10.76 -42.51
C LEU A 154 -4.53 10.64 -43.99
N GLU A 155 -5.32 9.92 -44.79
CA GLU A 155 -5.11 9.79 -46.24
C GLU A 155 -5.23 11.15 -46.95
N ASP A 156 -6.20 11.99 -46.55
CA ASP A 156 -6.38 13.36 -47.02
C ASP A 156 -5.22 14.31 -46.60
N GLN A 157 -4.49 13.97 -45.53
CA GLN A 157 -3.25 14.64 -45.11
C GLN A 157 -2.01 14.14 -45.89
N GLY A 158 -2.18 13.16 -46.79
CA GLY A 158 -1.11 12.62 -47.66
C GLY A 158 -0.31 11.46 -47.06
N VAL A 159 -0.77 10.89 -45.94
CA VAL A 159 -0.09 9.83 -45.20
C VAL A 159 -0.54 8.44 -45.69
N GLU A 160 0.39 7.50 -45.90
CA GLU A 160 0.07 6.11 -46.22
C GLU A 160 -0.49 5.40 -44.97
N VAL A 161 -1.70 4.82 -45.05
CA VAL A 161 -2.35 4.19 -43.89
C VAL A 161 -2.41 2.67 -44.03
N ASP A 162 -1.60 1.98 -43.22
CA ASP A 162 -1.70 0.54 -43.01
C ASP A 162 -2.65 0.24 -41.84
N ARG A 163 -3.37 -0.89 -41.89
CA ARG A 163 -4.19 -1.35 -40.76
C ARG A 163 -3.82 -2.75 -40.31
N LEU A 164 -3.34 -2.84 -39.07
CA LEU A 164 -3.11 -4.12 -38.39
C LEU A 164 -4.25 -4.40 -37.41
N ALA A 165 -5.14 -5.30 -37.81
CA ALA A 165 -6.32 -5.66 -37.03
C ALA A 165 -6.55 -7.19 -37.04
N GLY A 166 -6.88 -7.73 -35.88
CA GLY A 166 -7.42 -9.08 -35.75
C GLY A 166 -8.94 -9.11 -35.53
N ARG A 167 -9.49 -10.31 -35.42
CA ARG A 167 -10.91 -10.53 -35.06
C ARG A 167 -11.29 -10.02 -33.66
N ASN A 168 -10.29 -9.91 -32.78
CA ASN A 168 -10.38 -9.41 -31.42
C ASN A 168 -8.97 -9.02 -30.94
N ARG A 169 -8.85 -8.45 -29.74
CA ARG A 169 -7.56 -8.01 -29.15
C ARG A 169 -6.47 -9.10 -29.12
N PHE A 170 -6.83 -10.37 -28.93
CA PHE A 170 -5.89 -11.50 -28.92
C PHE A 170 -5.32 -11.78 -30.31
N ASP A 171 -6.18 -11.72 -31.33
CA ASP A 171 -5.83 -11.87 -32.74
C ASP A 171 -5.01 -10.66 -33.24
N THR A 172 -5.31 -9.43 -32.78
CA THR A 172 -4.47 -8.24 -33.05
C THR A 172 -3.09 -8.37 -32.42
N ALA A 173 -3.00 -8.72 -31.13
CA ALA A 173 -1.73 -8.86 -30.42
C ALA A 173 -0.84 -9.97 -30.99
N ALA A 174 -1.42 -11.13 -31.35
CA ALA A 174 -0.68 -12.20 -32.02
C ALA A 174 -0.12 -11.77 -33.39
N ARG A 175 -0.86 -10.95 -34.15
CA ARG A 175 -0.36 -10.38 -35.41
C ARG A 175 0.77 -9.38 -35.17
N ALA A 176 0.62 -8.47 -34.20
CA ALA A 176 1.64 -7.50 -33.82
C ALA A 176 2.94 -8.20 -33.40
N ALA A 177 2.86 -9.18 -32.49
CA ALA A 177 4.01 -9.96 -32.01
C ALA A 177 4.67 -10.85 -33.09
N ASN A 178 3.98 -11.17 -34.19
CA ASN A 178 4.56 -11.90 -35.32
C ASN A 178 5.13 -10.96 -36.40
N GLN A 179 4.58 -9.75 -36.54
CA GLN A 179 5.14 -8.72 -37.42
C GLN A 179 6.39 -8.07 -36.80
N ALA A 180 6.44 -7.93 -35.47
CA ALA A 180 7.56 -7.39 -34.70
C ALA A 180 8.78 -8.33 -34.59
N GLY A 181 9.02 -9.19 -35.61
CA GLY A 181 10.20 -10.06 -35.74
C GLY A 181 10.52 -10.99 -34.55
N ALA A 182 9.60 -11.16 -33.60
CA ALA A 182 9.98 -11.38 -32.21
C ALA A 182 10.67 -12.71 -31.92
N GLY A 183 11.73 -12.63 -31.11
CA GLY A 183 12.59 -13.72 -30.68
C GLY A 183 11.95 -14.69 -29.69
N SER A 184 12.78 -15.54 -29.07
CA SER A 184 12.31 -16.73 -28.37
C SER A 184 11.77 -16.52 -26.95
N THR A 185 11.42 -15.29 -26.55
CA THR A 185 10.74 -15.02 -25.28
C THR A 185 9.34 -14.44 -25.53
N ALA A 186 8.35 -14.90 -24.76
CA ALA A 186 6.98 -14.38 -24.81
C ALA A 186 6.52 -13.84 -23.45
N PHE A 187 6.22 -12.55 -23.41
CA PHE A 187 5.48 -11.90 -22.32
C PHE A 187 3.99 -12.19 -22.48
N VAL A 188 3.37 -12.75 -21.44
CA VAL A 188 1.97 -13.17 -21.45
C VAL A 188 1.19 -12.42 -20.37
N VAL A 189 0.18 -11.67 -20.78
CA VAL A 189 -0.59 -10.75 -19.92
C VAL A 189 -2.09 -10.86 -20.15
N ASN A 190 -2.91 -10.45 -19.17
CA ASN A 190 -4.37 -10.51 -19.33
C ASN A 190 -4.88 -9.34 -20.18
N GLY A 191 -5.42 -9.64 -21.37
CA GLY A 191 -5.93 -8.65 -22.33
C GLY A 191 -7.13 -7.80 -21.86
N PHE A 192 -7.69 -8.08 -20.68
CA PHE A 192 -8.74 -7.31 -20.00
C PHE A 192 -8.27 -6.66 -18.68
N SER A 193 -6.99 -6.79 -18.31
CA SER A 193 -6.38 -6.14 -17.14
C SER A 193 -5.23 -5.23 -17.57
N PRO A 194 -5.51 -3.99 -18.02
CA PRO A 194 -4.47 -3.08 -18.51
C PRO A 194 -3.30 -2.82 -17.54
N PRO A 195 -3.49 -2.62 -16.21
CA PRO A 195 -2.40 -2.14 -15.35
C PRO A 195 -1.14 -3.02 -15.34
N ASP A 196 -1.29 -4.34 -15.21
CA ASP A 196 -0.16 -5.29 -15.25
C ASP A 196 0.40 -5.43 -16.69
N SER A 197 -0.46 -5.23 -17.69
CA SER A 197 -0.10 -5.39 -19.10
C SER A 197 0.76 -4.22 -19.61
N LEU A 198 0.42 -2.98 -19.25
CA LEU A 198 1.10 -1.76 -19.70
C LEU A 198 2.57 -1.71 -19.29
N VAL A 199 2.90 -2.23 -18.10
CA VAL A 199 4.28 -2.30 -17.61
C VAL A 199 5.09 -3.43 -18.25
N ALA A 200 4.43 -4.43 -18.85
CA ALA A 200 5.09 -5.51 -19.59
C ALA A 200 5.49 -5.12 -21.02
N ALA A 201 4.85 -4.11 -21.61
CA ALA A 201 5.12 -3.68 -22.98
C ALA A 201 6.54 -3.14 -23.19
N ALA A 202 7.00 -2.25 -22.31
CA ALA A 202 8.33 -1.65 -22.39
C ALA A 202 9.48 -2.70 -22.38
N PRO A 203 9.55 -3.64 -21.42
CA PRO A 203 10.58 -4.66 -21.45
C PRO A 203 10.40 -5.65 -22.61
N ALA A 204 9.17 -6.02 -22.98
CA ALA A 204 8.93 -6.92 -24.10
C ALA A 204 9.50 -6.37 -25.42
N ALA A 205 9.30 -5.08 -25.69
CA ALA A 205 9.86 -4.41 -26.85
C ALA A 205 11.40 -4.37 -26.80
N ARG A 206 11.98 -3.86 -25.69
CA ARG A 206 13.44 -3.75 -25.52
C ARG A 206 14.19 -5.09 -25.61
N THR A 207 13.52 -6.22 -25.33
CA THR A 207 14.09 -7.56 -25.46
C THR A 207 13.67 -8.28 -26.74
N GLY A 208 13.10 -7.57 -27.73
CA GLY A 208 12.65 -8.14 -29.02
C GLY A 208 11.68 -9.30 -28.84
N SER A 209 10.82 -9.25 -27.82
CA SER A 209 10.04 -10.38 -27.31
C SER A 209 8.56 -10.25 -27.65
N LYS A 210 7.87 -11.38 -27.81
CA LYS A 210 6.43 -11.41 -28.11
C LYS A 210 5.64 -10.83 -26.93
N LEU A 211 4.67 -9.95 -27.19
CA LEU A 211 3.66 -9.56 -26.20
C LEU A 211 2.31 -10.17 -26.56
N LEU A 212 1.90 -11.20 -25.81
CA LEU A 212 0.72 -12.02 -26.09
C LEU A 212 -0.33 -11.86 -25.00
N LEU A 213 -1.61 -11.87 -25.42
CA LEU A 213 -2.74 -11.64 -24.54
C LEU A 213 -3.47 -12.96 -24.19
N VAL A 214 -3.84 -13.14 -22.94
CA VAL A 214 -4.70 -14.25 -22.44
C VAL A 214 -5.88 -13.70 -21.64
N THR A 215 -6.76 -14.58 -21.16
CA THR A 215 -7.74 -14.23 -20.12
C THR A 215 -7.30 -14.79 -18.75
N ARG A 216 -8.10 -14.57 -17.71
CA ARG A 216 -7.86 -15.19 -16.40
C ARG A 216 -7.90 -16.71 -16.42
N GLY A 217 -8.72 -17.32 -17.28
CA GLY A 217 -9.01 -18.75 -17.28
C GLY A 217 -8.84 -19.46 -18.63
N GLU A 218 -8.37 -18.76 -19.66
CA GLU A 218 -8.30 -19.30 -21.02
C GLU A 218 -7.05 -18.77 -21.76
N VAL A 219 -6.42 -19.65 -22.55
CA VAL A 219 -5.45 -19.30 -23.59
C VAL A 219 -6.17 -19.24 -24.94
N PRO A 220 -6.39 -18.05 -25.54
CA PRO A 220 -7.07 -17.93 -26.83
C PRO A 220 -6.30 -18.61 -27.95
N ALA A 221 -7.00 -19.14 -28.97
CA ALA A 221 -6.39 -19.88 -30.07
C ALA A 221 -5.31 -19.10 -30.85
N ALA A 222 -5.48 -17.77 -31.02
CA ALA A 222 -4.46 -16.92 -31.66
C ALA A 222 -3.17 -16.82 -30.81
N THR A 223 -3.31 -16.75 -29.50
CA THR A 223 -2.20 -16.76 -28.53
C THR A 223 -1.51 -18.11 -28.50
N ALA A 224 -2.28 -19.21 -28.54
CA ALA A 224 -1.74 -20.57 -28.61
C ALA A 224 -0.83 -20.78 -29.84
N ALA A 225 -1.26 -20.33 -31.02
CA ALA A 225 -0.46 -20.40 -32.24
C ALA A 225 0.78 -19.48 -32.19
N ALA A 226 0.69 -18.33 -31.54
CA ALA A 226 1.82 -17.39 -31.40
C ALA A 226 2.86 -17.81 -30.35
N LEU A 227 2.62 -18.89 -29.58
CA LEU A 227 3.57 -19.50 -28.65
C LEU A 227 4.49 -20.54 -29.29
N GLU A 228 4.24 -20.93 -30.55
CA GLU A 228 5.11 -21.85 -31.28
C GLU A 228 6.53 -21.25 -31.46
N GLY A 229 7.56 -21.99 -31.08
CA GLY A 229 8.97 -21.55 -31.18
C GLY A 229 9.45 -20.61 -30.07
N VAL A 230 8.73 -20.53 -28.94
CA VAL A 230 9.14 -19.77 -27.75
C VAL A 230 9.97 -20.66 -26.81
N ASP A 231 11.11 -20.17 -26.34
CA ASP A 231 12.03 -20.83 -25.39
C ASP A 231 11.81 -20.39 -23.92
N GLU A 232 11.28 -19.18 -23.65
CA GLU A 232 10.87 -18.73 -22.30
C GLU A 232 9.52 -18.01 -22.33
N VAL A 233 8.65 -18.32 -21.35
CA VAL A 233 7.40 -17.59 -21.11
C VAL A 233 7.52 -16.75 -19.83
N VAL A 234 7.26 -15.44 -19.94
CA VAL A 234 7.19 -14.51 -18.81
C VAL A 234 5.74 -14.06 -18.61
N ILE A 235 5.06 -14.59 -17.60
CA ILE A 235 3.71 -14.14 -17.23
C ILE A 235 3.82 -12.89 -16.35
N VAL A 236 3.21 -11.79 -16.77
CA VAL A 236 3.11 -10.58 -15.94
C VAL A 236 1.70 -10.46 -15.36
N GLY A 237 1.64 -10.35 -14.03
CA GLY A 237 0.40 -10.31 -13.24
C GLY A 237 0.16 -11.56 -12.38
N GLY A 238 -0.53 -11.38 -11.25
CA GLY A 238 -0.78 -12.41 -10.25
C GLY A 238 -1.82 -13.47 -10.66
N HIS A 239 -2.01 -14.49 -9.82
CA HIS A 239 -3.00 -15.58 -10.03
C HIS A 239 -4.45 -15.07 -10.12
N GLY A 240 -4.72 -13.87 -9.57
CA GLY A 240 -6.00 -13.18 -9.72
C GLY A 240 -6.32 -12.79 -11.17
N VAL A 241 -5.31 -12.44 -11.97
CA VAL A 241 -5.47 -11.94 -13.36
C VAL A 241 -5.04 -12.95 -14.42
N VAL A 242 -4.04 -13.80 -14.18
CA VAL A 242 -3.66 -14.92 -15.06
C VAL A 242 -3.59 -16.17 -14.21
N GLY A 243 -4.61 -17.02 -14.30
CA GLY A 243 -4.79 -18.21 -13.45
C GLY A 243 -3.64 -19.20 -13.54
N GLN A 244 -3.52 -20.10 -12.56
CA GLN A 244 -2.46 -21.10 -12.56
C GLN A 244 -2.64 -22.13 -13.67
N ASP A 245 -3.88 -22.49 -14.00
CA ASP A 245 -4.19 -23.41 -15.11
C ASP A 245 -3.82 -22.81 -16.46
N VAL A 246 -3.99 -21.48 -16.62
CA VAL A 246 -3.53 -20.73 -17.80
C VAL A 246 -2.01 -20.75 -17.88
N ALA A 247 -1.31 -20.54 -16.75
CA ALA A 247 0.15 -20.59 -16.71
C ALA A 247 0.71 -21.96 -17.09
N ALA A 248 0.14 -23.04 -16.54
CA ALA A 248 0.48 -24.41 -16.93
C ALA A 248 0.23 -24.64 -18.42
N ARG A 249 -0.95 -24.25 -18.92
CA ARG A 249 -1.33 -24.45 -20.32
C ARG A 249 -0.46 -23.68 -21.31
N VAL A 250 -0.02 -22.49 -20.96
CA VAL A 250 0.94 -21.71 -21.78
C VAL A 250 2.30 -22.41 -21.82
N GLY A 251 2.80 -22.93 -20.70
CA GLY A 251 4.04 -23.71 -20.66
C GLY A 251 3.98 -24.99 -21.49
N GLU A 252 2.85 -25.71 -21.45
CA GLU A 252 2.59 -26.87 -22.32
C GLU A 252 2.59 -26.51 -23.81
N LEU A 253 1.97 -25.39 -24.19
CA LEU A 253 1.83 -24.95 -25.58
C LEU A 253 3.16 -24.44 -26.17
N ALA A 254 3.95 -23.71 -25.38
CA ALA A 254 5.28 -23.26 -25.77
C ALA A 254 6.33 -24.38 -25.68
N ASN A 255 6.08 -25.43 -24.88
CA ASN A 255 7.08 -26.41 -24.45
C ASN A 255 8.30 -25.75 -23.78
N ALA A 256 8.04 -24.74 -22.94
CA ALA A 256 9.04 -23.82 -22.39
C ALA A 256 8.88 -23.60 -20.87
N PRO A 257 9.96 -23.26 -20.14
CA PRO A 257 9.87 -22.76 -18.77
C PRO A 257 8.98 -21.52 -18.66
N VAL A 258 8.15 -21.49 -17.62
CA VAL A 258 7.25 -20.37 -17.30
C VAL A 258 7.72 -19.67 -16.04
N ARG A 259 8.06 -18.39 -16.16
CA ARG A 259 8.39 -17.49 -15.05
C ARG A 259 7.24 -16.51 -14.83
N ARG A 260 6.84 -16.26 -13.58
CA ARG A 260 5.83 -15.25 -13.24
C ARG A 260 6.46 -14.04 -12.57
N VAL A 261 6.08 -12.84 -13.01
CA VAL A 261 6.45 -11.55 -12.41
C VAL A 261 5.17 -10.83 -12.00
N ALA A 262 4.96 -10.63 -10.70
CA ALA A 262 3.71 -10.09 -10.18
C ALA A 262 3.89 -9.35 -8.84
N GLY A 263 2.99 -8.41 -8.59
CA GLY A 263 2.62 -7.96 -7.26
C GLY A 263 1.19 -8.37 -6.91
N GLY A 264 0.77 -8.05 -5.68
CA GLY A 264 -0.62 -8.05 -5.22
C GLY A 264 -1.40 -6.79 -5.60
N THR A 265 -0.71 -5.67 -5.88
CA THR A 265 -1.26 -4.50 -6.61
C THR A 265 -0.55 -4.27 -7.95
N ARG A 266 -1.20 -3.46 -8.80
CA ARG A 266 -0.61 -2.91 -10.04
C ARG A 266 0.74 -2.22 -9.82
N ALA A 267 0.91 -1.50 -8.72
CA ALA A 267 2.14 -0.78 -8.41
C ALA A 267 3.28 -1.74 -8.00
N ALA A 268 2.98 -2.80 -7.25
CA ALA A 268 3.97 -3.84 -6.97
C ALA A 268 4.26 -4.74 -8.18
N THR A 269 3.29 -4.97 -9.09
CA THR A 269 3.61 -5.60 -10.39
C THR A 269 4.59 -4.73 -11.16
N ALA A 270 4.35 -3.42 -11.28
CA ALA A 270 5.25 -2.48 -11.93
C ALA A 270 6.66 -2.51 -11.32
N ALA A 271 6.77 -2.41 -9.99
CA ALA A 271 8.05 -2.48 -9.29
C ALA A 271 8.76 -3.84 -9.45
N SER A 272 8.01 -4.95 -9.52
CA SER A 272 8.57 -6.28 -9.78
C SER A 272 9.01 -6.48 -11.23
N VAL A 273 8.31 -5.89 -12.20
CA VAL A 273 8.75 -5.84 -13.60
C VAL A 273 9.99 -4.96 -13.74
N ALA A 274 10.02 -3.79 -13.10
CA ALA A 274 11.18 -2.90 -13.07
C ALA A 274 12.41 -3.54 -12.40
N ARG A 275 12.24 -4.40 -11.38
CA ARG A 275 13.35 -5.21 -10.82
C ARG A 275 13.82 -6.31 -11.76
N ALA A 276 12.91 -6.99 -12.46
CA ALA A 276 13.24 -8.07 -13.38
C ALA A 276 13.83 -7.56 -14.71
N PHE A 277 13.49 -6.34 -15.12
CA PHE A 277 13.83 -5.74 -16.41
C PHE A 277 14.04 -4.21 -16.26
N PRO A 278 15.08 -3.76 -15.54
CA PRO A 278 15.28 -2.34 -15.24
C PRO A 278 15.42 -1.49 -16.50
N GLY A 279 16.17 -1.98 -17.50
CA GLY A 279 16.66 -1.14 -18.59
C GLY A 279 17.79 -0.23 -18.13
N ASP A 280 18.19 0.68 -19.01
CA ASP A 280 19.38 1.54 -18.92
C ASP A 280 19.06 3.04 -19.00
N GLY A 281 17.78 3.38 -19.19
CA GLY A 281 17.32 4.76 -19.34
C GLY A 281 16.58 5.33 -18.13
N ARG A 282 16.04 6.55 -18.32
CA ARG A 282 15.20 7.25 -17.35
C ARG A 282 13.99 6.42 -16.88
N ILE A 283 13.69 6.52 -15.58
CA ILE A 283 12.47 6.02 -14.96
C ILE A 283 11.28 6.81 -15.53
N ARG A 284 10.13 6.16 -15.76
CA ARG A 284 8.86 6.85 -16.06
C ARG A 284 7.83 6.52 -14.99
N LEU A 285 7.30 7.54 -14.34
CA LEU A 285 6.22 7.43 -13.36
C LEU A 285 4.91 7.88 -14.02
N ALA A 286 3.91 7.00 -13.99
CA ALA A 286 2.58 7.26 -14.52
C ALA A 286 1.49 7.06 -13.45
N ALA A 287 0.33 7.66 -13.68
CA ALA A 287 -0.82 7.56 -12.78
C ALA A 287 -1.33 6.12 -12.63
N GLN A 288 -1.60 5.70 -11.39
CA GLN A 288 -2.09 4.34 -11.12
C GLN A 288 -3.60 4.15 -11.33
N SER A 289 -4.40 5.20 -11.46
CA SER A 289 -5.87 5.16 -11.50
C SER A 289 -6.43 4.81 -12.88
N ASP A 290 -7.52 4.03 -12.93
CA ASP A 290 -8.11 3.51 -14.18
C ASP A 290 -8.49 4.60 -15.20
N GLU A 291 -8.90 5.78 -14.72
CA GLU A 291 -9.27 6.93 -15.56
C GLU A 291 -8.07 7.54 -16.32
N HIS A 292 -6.86 7.36 -15.78
CA HIS A 292 -5.61 7.97 -16.23
C HIS A 292 -4.54 6.96 -16.71
N LEU A 293 -4.84 5.65 -16.74
CA LEU A 293 -3.94 4.60 -17.29
C LEU A 293 -3.50 4.83 -18.75
N VAL A 294 -4.18 5.72 -19.48
CA VAL A 294 -3.77 6.14 -20.83
C VAL A 294 -2.40 6.82 -20.84
N ASP A 295 -2.03 7.53 -19.79
CA ASP A 295 -0.69 8.12 -19.64
C ASP A 295 0.37 7.04 -19.37
N ALA A 296 -0.03 5.89 -18.79
CA ALA A 296 0.84 4.73 -18.63
C ALA A 296 1.06 3.94 -19.94
N VAL A 297 0.15 3.99 -20.92
CA VAL A 297 0.43 3.56 -22.31
C VAL A 297 1.55 4.42 -22.88
N THR A 298 1.41 5.73 -22.71
CA THR A 298 2.37 6.73 -23.19
C THR A 298 3.75 6.52 -22.55
N ALA A 299 3.81 6.27 -21.25
CA ALA A 299 5.03 5.90 -20.55
C ALA A 299 5.61 4.57 -21.07
N GLY A 300 4.76 3.57 -21.30
CA GLY A 300 5.10 2.23 -21.79
C GLY A 300 5.82 2.24 -23.14
N TRP A 301 5.20 2.80 -24.18
CA TRP A 301 5.84 2.84 -25.49
C TRP A 301 7.05 3.79 -25.50
N ALA A 302 7.01 4.91 -24.77
CA ALA A 302 8.17 5.80 -24.69
C ALA A 302 9.38 5.14 -23.99
N ALA A 303 9.16 4.09 -23.19
CA ALA A 303 10.19 3.24 -22.58
C ALA A 303 10.54 1.98 -23.39
N ALA A 304 9.85 1.71 -24.50
CA ALA A 304 10.07 0.55 -25.36
C ALA A 304 11.37 0.64 -26.19
N ARG A 305 11.86 1.86 -26.44
CA ARG A 305 13.06 2.13 -27.23
C ARG A 305 14.37 1.66 -26.55
N PRO A 306 15.46 1.46 -27.32
CA PRO A 306 16.82 1.36 -26.82
C PRO A 306 17.18 2.59 -25.95
N GLY A 307 17.92 2.38 -24.85
CA GLY A 307 18.12 3.44 -23.85
C GLY A 307 16.86 3.71 -23.00
N GLY A 308 15.94 2.76 -22.91
CA GLY A 308 14.65 2.87 -22.23
C GLY A 308 14.68 2.29 -20.81
N GLY A 309 14.33 3.09 -19.81
CA GLY A 309 14.24 2.67 -18.41
C GLY A 309 12.92 2.02 -18.01
N PRO A 310 12.65 1.87 -16.70
CA PRO A 310 11.47 1.18 -16.19
C PRO A 310 10.23 2.09 -16.17
N VAL A 311 9.05 1.47 -16.16
CA VAL A 311 7.76 2.14 -15.93
C VAL A 311 7.22 1.74 -14.56
N LEU A 312 6.91 2.75 -13.75
CA LEU A 312 6.37 2.61 -12.39
C LEU A 312 5.04 3.37 -12.27
N TYR A 313 4.22 2.95 -11.33
CA TYR A 313 2.96 3.63 -10.99
C TYR A 313 3.13 4.46 -9.72
N ALA A 314 2.58 5.68 -9.73
CA ALA A 314 2.51 6.59 -8.58
C ALA A 314 1.06 6.84 -8.13
N GLY A 315 0.90 7.29 -6.89
CA GLY A 315 -0.30 8.03 -6.45
C GLY A 315 -0.20 9.51 -6.85
N THR A 316 -1.26 10.28 -6.60
CA THR A 316 -1.31 11.69 -6.95
C THR A 316 -0.23 12.49 -6.22
N ASP A 317 -0.14 12.35 -4.89
CA ASP A 317 0.73 13.18 -4.04
C ASP A 317 2.02 12.50 -3.58
N GLY A 318 2.33 11.31 -4.11
CA GLY A 318 3.56 10.60 -3.76
C GLY A 318 3.72 9.29 -4.53
N PRO A 319 4.95 8.75 -4.60
CA PRO A 319 5.24 7.57 -5.41
C PRO A 319 4.47 6.32 -4.94
N GLY A 320 4.02 6.28 -3.68
CA GLY A 320 3.37 5.11 -3.09
C GLY A 320 4.36 4.00 -2.78
N HIS A 321 4.00 3.10 -1.86
CA HIS A 321 4.97 2.18 -1.22
C HIS A 321 5.85 1.39 -2.21
N ALA A 322 5.24 0.78 -3.24
CA ALA A 322 5.97 -0.07 -4.17
C ALA A 322 7.00 0.69 -5.03
N ALA A 323 6.69 1.92 -5.47
CA ALA A 323 7.62 2.74 -6.23
C ALA A 323 8.62 3.45 -5.32
N ASP A 324 8.20 4.04 -4.19
CA ASP A 324 9.09 4.67 -3.19
C ASP A 324 10.22 3.71 -2.78
N ARG A 325 9.83 2.45 -2.47
CA ARG A 325 10.76 1.37 -2.14
C ARG A 325 11.70 1.02 -3.30
N TRP A 326 11.19 0.94 -4.53
CA TRP A 326 12.02 0.64 -5.70
C TRP A 326 13.07 1.74 -5.93
N LEU A 327 12.66 3.01 -5.81
CA LEU A 327 13.51 4.18 -5.95
C LEU A 327 14.62 4.20 -4.87
N ARG A 328 14.27 3.99 -3.59
CA ARG A 328 15.23 3.94 -2.47
C ARG A 328 16.20 2.75 -2.54
N LEU A 329 15.78 1.59 -3.04
CA LEU A 329 16.65 0.40 -3.14
C LEU A 329 17.60 0.45 -4.35
N GLY A 330 18.21 1.61 -4.61
CA GLY A 330 19.15 1.86 -5.70
C GLY A 330 18.52 2.21 -7.05
N GLY A 331 17.19 2.31 -7.13
CA GLY A 331 16.49 2.66 -8.37
C GLY A 331 16.85 4.05 -8.92
N LEU A 332 17.21 4.99 -8.05
CA LEU A 332 17.65 6.34 -8.41
C LEU A 332 19.14 6.45 -8.83
N GLY A 333 19.91 5.36 -8.80
CA GLY A 333 21.35 5.40 -9.00
C GLY A 333 22.10 5.93 -7.78
N SER A 334 23.25 6.57 -8.00
CA SER A 334 24.10 7.16 -6.95
C SER A 334 24.23 8.68 -7.10
N ALA A 335 24.94 9.34 -6.18
CA ALA A 335 25.31 10.75 -6.33
C ALA A 335 26.12 11.04 -7.61
N ASP A 336 26.98 10.10 -8.01
CA ASP A 336 27.88 10.24 -9.16
C ASP A 336 27.23 9.82 -10.48
N ASP A 337 26.19 8.98 -10.44
CA ASP A 337 25.45 8.47 -11.59
C ASP A 337 23.94 8.37 -11.27
N PRO A 338 23.20 9.51 -11.24
CA PRO A 338 21.79 9.55 -10.90
C PRO A 338 20.90 9.19 -12.10
N VAL A 339 20.00 8.23 -11.91
CA VAL A 339 18.99 7.84 -12.92
C VAL A 339 17.85 8.86 -12.90
N ALA A 340 17.69 9.62 -13.98
CA ALA A 340 16.62 10.63 -14.09
C ALA A 340 15.20 10.01 -14.10
N THR A 341 14.22 10.75 -13.57
CA THR A 341 12.80 10.37 -13.49
C THR A 341 11.94 11.29 -14.33
N ARG A 342 11.04 10.72 -15.13
CA ARG A 342 10.04 11.46 -15.93
C ARG A 342 8.63 11.17 -15.43
N LEU A 343 7.91 12.21 -15.01
CA LEU A 343 6.47 12.16 -14.75
C LEU A 343 5.73 12.21 -16.10
N VAL A 344 4.82 11.25 -16.33
CA VAL A 344 3.96 11.21 -17.52
C VAL A 344 2.52 11.46 -17.07
N GLY A 345 2.04 12.68 -17.29
CA GLY A 345 0.75 13.18 -16.78
C GLY A 345 0.85 14.56 -16.13
N GLY A 346 -0.26 15.30 -16.15
CA GLY A 346 -0.34 16.67 -15.61
C GLY A 346 -0.39 16.72 -14.06
N SER A 347 -0.19 17.92 -13.49
CA SER A 347 -0.17 18.15 -12.04
C SER A 347 -1.49 17.84 -11.33
N ALA A 348 -2.63 17.84 -12.03
CA ALA A 348 -3.92 17.40 -11.48
C ALA A 348 -3.99 15.87 -11.21
N VAL A 349 -3.07 15.09 -11.77
CA VAL A 349 -3.04 13.62 -11.67
C VAL A 349 -1.77 13.12 -10.95
N LEU A 350 -0.66 13.84 -11.13
CA LEU A 350 0.64 13.58 -10.52
C LEU A 350 1.14 14.92 -9.96
N SER A 351 0.78 15.26 -8.72
CA SER A 351 0.89 16.61 -8.17
C SER A 351 2.32 17.08 -7.92
N ASP A 352 2.47 18.34 -7.52
CA ASP A 352 3.78 18.89 -7.19
C ASP A 352 4.26 18.38 -5.81
N SER A 353 3.36 17.90 -4.95
CA SER A 353 3.69 17.14 -3.73
C SER A 353 4.47 15.86 -4.06
N LEU A 354 4.11 15.17 -5.17
CA LEU A 354 4.86 14.03 -5.67
C LEU A 354 6.25 14.44 -6.17
N VAL A 355 6.39 15.62 -6.80
CA VAL A 355 7.71 16.14 -7.21
C VAL A 355 8.60 16.33 -5.99
N SER A 356 8.13 17.05 -4.96
CA SER A 356 8.91 17.26 -3.72
C SER A 356 9.19 15.96 -2.95
N ALA A 357 8.28 14.99 -2.99
CA ALA A 357 8.54 13.66 -2.44
C ALA A 357 9.66 12.92 -3.19
N LEU A 358 9.80 13.10 -4.51
CA LEU A 358 10.88 12.52 -5.32
C LEU A 358 12.21 13.28 -5.12
N GLU A 359 12.18 14.62 -5.04
CA GLU A 359 13.36 15.45 -4.75
C GLU A 359 14.04 14.99 -3.45
N SER A 360 13.25 14.80 -2.39
CA SER A 360 13.71 14.23 -1.11
C SER A 360 14.38 12.85 -1.26
N ARG A 361 13.95 12.00 -2.21
CA ARG A 361 14.62 10.70 -2.46
C ARG A 361 15.92 10.84 -3.24
N TYR A 362 16.04 11.82 -4.13
CA TYR A 362 17.32 12.12 -4.77
C TYR A 362 18.33 12.67 -3.76
N GLU A 363 17.90 13.49 -2.80
CA GLU A 363 18.75 13.94 -1.68
C GLU A 363 19.19 12.76 -0.78
N GLU A 364 18.27 11.87 -0.41
CA GLU A 364 18.59 10.63 0.33
C GLU A 364 19.60 9.75 -0.42
N ALA A 365 19.39 9.51 -1.72
CA ALA A 365 20.27 8.70 -2.56
C ALA A 365 21.66 9.34 -2.73
N ALA A 366 21.70 10.67 -2.91
CA ALA A 366 22.95 11.43 -3.01
C ALA A 366 23.75 11.43 -1.70
N ALA A 367 23.11 11.28 -0.54
CA ALA A 367 23.78 11.14 0.75
C ALA A 367 24.49 9.78 0.91
N GLY A 368 24.25 8.80 0.03
CA GLY A 368 24.97 7.51 0.01
C GLY A 368 24.68 6.57 1.19
N GLY A 369 23.70 6.87 2.03
CA GLY A 369 23.30 6.04 3.16
C GLY A 369 22.52 4.80 2.72
N ARG A 370 22.69 3.67 3.43
CA ARG A 370 21.81 2.51 3.23
C ARG A 370 20.37 2.90 3.63
N PRO A 371 19.34 2.51 2.85
CA PRO A 371 17.95 2.70 3.23
C PRO A 371 17.66 2.09 4.60
N ALA A 372 16.78 2.75 5.37
CA ALA A 372 16.39 2.26 6.68
C ALA A 372 15.68 0.91 6.57
N GLU A 373 16.03 -0.03 7.46
CA GLU A 373 15.53 -1.41 7.47
C GLU A 373 15.31 -1.85 8.91
N LEU A 374 14.13 -2.36 9.26
CA LEU A 374 13.91 -2.91 10.60
C LEU A 374 14.69 -4.22 10.75
N ARG A 375 15.59 -4.29 11.72
CA ARG A 375 16.38 -5.48 12.02
C ARG A 375 16.20 -5.85 13.47
N ALA A 376 15.17 -6.64 13.70
CA ALA A 376 14.67 -6.93 15.03
C ALA A 376 14.86 -8.40 15.44
N THR A 377 14.86 -8.64 16.74
CA THR A 377 14.87 -9.98 17.33
C THR A 377 13.92 -10.00 18.54
N TRP A 378 13.03 -10.99 18.62
CA TRP A 378 12.17 -11.17 19.79
C TRP A 378 12.94 -11.89 20.90
N VAL A 379 12.99 -11.30 22.08
CA VAL A 379 13.62 -11.91 23.26
C VAL A 379 12.52 -12.32 24.24
N HIS A 380 12.40 -13.61 24.55
CA HIS A 380 11.35 -14.14 25.41
C HIS A 380 11.84 -14.41 26.84
N LEU A 381 10.90 -14.64 27.77
CA LEU A 381 11.17 -14.98 29.18
C LEU A 381 10.83 -16.45 29.53
N PHE A 382 10.95 -17.36 28.55
CA PHE A 382 10.89 -18.82 28.77
C PHE A 382 12.19 -19.40 29.37
N ASP A 383 13.28 -18.64 29.38
CA ASP A 383 14.57 -19.02 29.95
C ASP A 383 15.16 -17.88 30.81
N ASP A 384 16.31 -18.12 31.43
CA ASP A 384 16.97 -17.15 32.32
C ASP A 384 17.80 -16.09 31.57
N ALA A 385 17.69 -15.99 30.24
CA ALA A 385 18.61 -15.17 29.44
C ALA A 385 18.57 -13.68 29.81
N LEU A 386 17.40 -13.16 30.19
CA LEU A 386 17.19 -11.78 30.62
C LEU A 386 17.13 -11.59 32.14
N LYS A 387 17.17 -12.66 32.94
CA LYS A 387 16.91 -12.58 34.40
C LYS A 387 18.09 -12.07 35.22
N SER A 388 19.05 -11.40 34.58
CA SER A 388 20.20 -10.79 35.23
C SER A 388 20.79 -9.68 34.36
N ARG A 389 21.38 -8.65 34.97
CA ARG A 389 22.07 -7.55 34.25
C ARG A 389 23.12 -8.06 33.25
N ALA A 390 23.90 -9.07 33.64
CA ALA A 390 24.87 -9.72 32.75
C ALA A 390 24.20 -10.46 31.58
N GLY A 391 23.02 -11.05 31.79
CA GLY A 391 22.21 -11.67 30.74
C GLY A 391 21.63 -10.65 29.75
N ILE A 392 21.07 -9.56 30.26
CA ILE A 392 20.58 -8.41 29.48
C ILE A 392 21.69 -7.87 28.58
N HIS A 393 22.85 -7.50 29.14
CA HIS A 393 23.97 -7.01 28.34
C HIS A 393 24.48 -8.04 27.32
N ARG A 394 24.48 -9.35 27.63
CA ARG A 394 24.87 -10.39 26.68
C ARG A 394 23.92 -10.40 25.48
N VAL A 395 22.60 -10.42 25.70
CA VAL A 395 21.59 -10.40 24.63
C VAL A 395 21.75 -9.15 23.75
N LEU A 396 21.91 -7.97 24.35
CA LEU A 396 22.09 -6.72 23.63
C LEU A 396 23.40 -6.70 22.82
N ASN A 397 24.51 -7.21 23.38
CA ASN A 397 25.78 -7.32 22.67
C ASN A 397 25.68 -8.31 21.49
N GLU A 398 24.97 -9.44 21.66
CA GLU A 398 24.73 -10.43 20.59
C GLU A 398 23.86 -9.85 19.46
N ALA A 399 22.83 -9.07 19.79
CA ALA A 399 21.99 -8.38 18.82
C ALA A 399 22.79 -7.32 18.03
N ALA A 400 23.55 -6.47 18.73
CA ALA A 400 24.42 -5.47 18.10
C ALA A 400 25.50 -6.12 17.20
N ALA A 401 26.13 -7.22 17.64
CA ALA A 401 27.13 -7.95 16.85
C ALA A 401 26.57 -8.61 15.57
N ALA A 402 25.25 -8.79 15.49
CA ALA A 402 24.56 -9.23 14.28
C ALA A 402 24.18 -8.08 13.33
N ASN A 403 24.42 -6.82 13.71
CA ASN A 403 23.86 -5.61 13.08
C ASN A 403 22.32 -5.54 13.13
N ALA A 404 21.71 -6.06 14.21
CA ALA A 404 20.34 -5.70 14.57
C ALA A 404 20.27 -4.23 15.03
N ASN A 405 19.12 -3.59 14.89
CA ASN A 405 18.87 -2.21 15.33
C ASN A 405 17.63 -2.09 16.24
N THR A 406 17.00 -3.21 16.62
CA THR A 406 15.83 -3.25 17.49
C THR A 406 15.77 -4.57 18.26
N VAL A 407 15.36 -4.53 19.52
CA VAL A 407 15.03 -5.72 20.34
C VAL A 407 13.57 -5.65 20.78
N ILE A 408 12.83 -6.74 20.59
CA ILE A 408 11.41 -6.84 20.96
C ILE A 408 11.32 -7.75 22.17
N VAL A 409 11.26 -7.16 23.36
CA VAL A 409 11.61 -7.85 24.61
C VAL A 409 10.36 -8.13 25.42
N GLN A 410 10.13 -9.39 25.77
CA GLN A 410 9.02 -9.76 26.64
C GLN A 410 9.22 -9.15 28.04
N VAL A 411 8.28 -8.32 28.49
CA VAL A 411 8.31 -7.67 29.82
C VAL A 411 7.26 -8.22 30.78
N ALA A 412 6.21 -8.84 30.24
CA ALA A 412 5.20 -9.58 30.97
C ALA A 412 4.85 -10.86 30.21
N ARG A 413 4.45 -11.93 30.92
CA ARG A 413 4.22 -13.26 30.31
C ARG A 413 2.80 -13.75 30.41
N ARG A 414 2.19 -13.61 31.59
CA ARG A 414 0.84 -14.13 31.90
C ARG A 414 0.04 -13.16 32.76
N GLN A 415 0.27 -11.86 32.59
CA GLN A 415 -0.25 -10.75 33.42
C GLN A 415 0.49 -10.58 34.78
N ASP A 416 1.77 -10.95 34.79
CA ASP A 416 2.76 -10.66 35.82
C ASP A 416 3.96 -9.91 35.21
N ALA A 417 4.49 -8.91 35.93
CA ALA A 417 5.55 -8.03 35.44
C ALA A 417 6.96 -8.50 35.86
N TYR A 418 7.93 -8.33 34.96
CA TYR A 418 9.37 -8.42 35.23
C TYR A 418 10.04 -7.05 35.47
N TYR A 419 9.25 -5.98 35.41
CA TYR A 419 9.61 -4.58 35.62
C TYR A 419 8.79 -4.03 36.80
N ASP A 420 9.05 -2.78 37.20
CA ASP A 420 8.27 -2.12 38.25
C ASP A 420 6.98 -1.54 37.64
N SER A 421 5.82 -1.94 38.17
CA SER A 421 4.49 -1.71 37.58
C SER A 421 3.46 -1.46 38.69
N ASP A 422 2.57 -0.49 38.47
CA ASP A 422 1.38 -0.21 39.28
C ASP A 422 0.15 -0.99 38.74
N VAL A 423 0.18 -1.44 37.48
CA VAL A 423 -0.92 -2.18 36.82
C VAL A 423 -0.81 -3.70 36.97
N LEU A 424 0.41 -4.26 36.95
CA LEU A 424 0.66 -5.69 37.04
C LEU A 424 1.46 -6.04 38.29
N PRO A 425 1.09 -7.11 39.03
CA PRO A 425 1.89 -7.56 40.15
C PRO A 425 3.23 -8.13 39.67
N ARG A 426 4.29 -7.86 40.44
CA ARG A 426 5.63 -8.39 40.16
C ARG A 426 5.63 -9.92 40.20
N THR A 427 6.25 -10.52 39.20
CA THR A 427 6.36 -11.98 39.10
C THR A 427 7.24 -12.53 40.24
N PRO A 428 6.81 -13.61 40.94
CA PRO A 428 7.61 -14.21 42.01
C PRO A 428 8.60 -15.26 41.45
N ASP A 429 9.34 -14.90 40.41
CA ASP A 429 10.35 -15.75 39.78
C ASP A 429 11.65 -15.71 40.61
N PRO A 430 12.07 -16.82 41.27
CA PRO A 430 13.23 -16.83 42.15
C PRO A 430 14.56 -16.68 41.41
N ALA A 431 14.56 -16.76 40.07
CA ALA A 431 15.75 -16.47 39.26
C ALA A 431 15.95 -14.96 39.01
N MET A 432 14.96 -14.11 39.31
CA MET A 432 15.09 -12.65 39.24
C MET A 432 15.68 -12.08 40.55
N PRO A 433 16.73 -11.25 40.51
CA PRO A 433 17.11 -10.41 41.63
C PRO A 433 15.96 -9.46 42.02
N GLY A 434 15.66 -9.35 43.31
CA GLY A 434 14.55 -8.53 43.81
C GLY A 434 14.72 -7.02 43.59
N ASP A 435 15.93 -6.57 43.25
CA ASP A 435 16.29 -5.19 42.89
C ASP A 435 16.36 -4.97 41.36
N LEU A 436 16.11 -5.99 40.54
CA LEU A 436 16.19 -5.87 39.08
C LEU A 436 14.82 -5.54 38.49
N ASP A 437 14.61 -4.26 38.20
CA ASP A 437 13.70 -3.85 37.13
C ASP A 437 14.33 -4.24 35.79
N LEU A 438 13.72 -5.20 35.09
CA LEU A 438 14.22 -5.68 33.80
C LEU A 438 14.13 -4.61 32.71
N LEU A 439 13.05 -3.81 32.68
CA LEU A 439 12.80 -2.93 31.55
C LEU A 439 13.67 -1.68 31.62
N GLY A 440 13.80 -1.03 32.78
CA GLY A 440 14.66 0.15 32.94
C GLY A 440 16.14 -0.14 32.68
N GLU A 441 16.66 -1.26 33.21
CA GLU A 441 18.03 -1.73 32.92
C GLU A 441 18.23 -1.99 31.42
N LEU A 442 17.25 -2.61 30.76
CA LEU A 442 17.35 -2.99 29.36
C LEU A 442 17.22 -1.82 28.40
N VAL A 443 16.32 -0.87 28.66
CA VAL A 443 16.16 0.38 27.88
C VAL A 443 17.47 1.16 27.87
N SER A 444 17.98 1.51 29.06
CA SER A 444 19.24 2.24 29.21
C SER A 444 20.40 1.53 28.51
N ALA A 445 20.55 0.22 28.74
CA ALA A 445 21.62 -0.55 28.10
C ALA A 445 21.46 -0.72 26.58
N ALA A 446 20.24 -0.70 26.04
CA ALA A 446 19.98 -0.83 24.61
C ALA A 446 20.26 0.48 23.86
N HIS A 447 19.78 1.61 24.40
CA HIS A 447 20.00 2.94 23.83
C HIS A 447 21.49 3.32 23.79
N ASP A 448 22.27 2.97 24.82
CA ASP A 448 23.74 3.06 24.85
C ASP A 448 24.43 2.35 23.65
N ARG A 449 23.74 1.42 22.99
CA ARG A 449 24.22 0.63 21.84
C ARG A 449 23.56 1.04 20.52
N GLY A 450 22.69 2.05 20.52
CA GLY A 450 21.87 2.42 19.37
C GLY A 450 20.82 1.37 19.00
N LEU A 451 20.43 0.50 19.94
CA LEU A 451 19.35 -0.48 19.78
C LEU A 451 18.05 0.11 20.31
N ARG A 452 16.99 0.03 19.51
CA ARG A 452 15.63 0.40 19.95
C ARG A 452 14.96 -0.71 20.74
N VAL A 453 14.07 -0.35 21.68
CA VAL A 453 13.37 -1.28 22.56
C VAL A 453 11.88 -1.26 22.32
N HIS A 454 11.33 -2.42 21.98
CA HIS A 454 9.90 -2.66 21.85
C HIS A 454 9.42 -3.53 23.04
N ALA A 455 8.67 -2.97 23.98
CA ALA A 455 8.21 -3.67 25.19
C ALA A 455 7.05 -4.64 24.88
N TRP A 456 7.34 -5.94 24.81
CA TRP A 456 6.41 -6.98 24.39
C TRP A 456 5.58 -7.57 25.52
N VAL A 457 4.26 -7.54 25.32
CA VAL A 457 3.25 -8.17 26.19
C VAL A 457 2.31 -9.05 25.34
N PRO A 458 2.06 -10.31 25.75
CA PRO A 458 0.96 -11.13 25.22
C PRO A 458 -0.36 -10.70 25.89
N VAL A 459 -0.97 -9.61 25.40
CA VAL A 459 -1.90 -8.76 26.16
C VAL A 459 -3.17 -9.46 26.67
N LEU A 460 -3.61 -10.54 26.01
CA LEU A 460 -4.78 -11.33 26.45
C LEU A 460 -4.43 -12.68 27.09
N GLN A 461 -3.16 -13.07 27.22
CA GLN A 461 -2.83 -14.34 27.89
C GLN A 461 -2.78 -14.14 29.41
N ALA A 462 -3.72 -14.74 30.14
CA ALA A 462 -3.85 -14.64 31.60
C ALA A 462 -3.21 -15.80 32.37
N TYR A 463 -2.90 -16.91 31.68
CA TYR A 463 -2.28 -18.09 32.28
C TYR A 463 -1.47 -18.88 31.26
N HIS A 464 -0.41 -19.54 31.70
CA HIS A 464 0.42 -20.44 30.90
C HIS A 464 0.97 -21.58 31.76
N GLU A 465 0.74 -22.83 31.35
CA GLU A 465 1.06 -24.06 32.11
C GLU A 465 2.56 -24.30 32.33
N THR A 466 3.40 -23.78 31.43
CA THR A 466 4.88 -23.78 31.53
C THR A 466 5.43 -23.10 32.79
N TYR A 467 4.58 -22.44 33.59
CA TYR A 467 4.96 -21.74 34.81
C TYR A 467 4.12 -22.16 36.02
N ASP A 468 3.57 -23.38 36.00
CA ASP A 468 2.77 -23.94 37.11
C ASP A 468 3.57 -24.02 38.43
N GLU A 469 4.90 -24.12 38.37
CA GLU A 469 5.77 -24.07 39.55
C GLU A 469 5.88 -22.69 40.20
N LEU A 470 5.54 -21.62 39.47
CA LEU A 470 5.60 -20.24 39.95
C LEU A 470 4.22 -19.79 40.46
N SER A 471 4.10 -19.57 41.77
CA SER A 471 2.86 -19.10 42.40
C SER A 471 2.34 -17.80 41.79
N LEU A 472 1.02 -17.68 41.64
CA LEU A 472 0.40 -16.42 41.22
C LEU A 472 0.14 -15.48 42.42
N PRO A 473 0.57 -14.20 42.36
CA PRO A 473 0.27 -13.17 43.37
C PRO A 473 -1.25 -13.03 43.65
N PRO A 474 -1.66 -12.61 44.86
CA PRO A 474 -3.09 -12.55 45.23
C PRO A 474 -3.93 -11.60 44.38
N ASP A 475 -3.33 -10.48 43.98
CA ASP A 475 -3.86 -9.39 43.14
C ASP A 475 -3.80 -9.69 41.62
N HIS A 476 -3.12 -10.75 41.21
CA HIS A 476 -3.01 -11.17 39.81
C HIS A 476 -4.38 -11.40 39.16
N VAL A 477 -4.58 -10.95 37.92
CA VAL A 477 -5.89 -11.01 37.23
C VAL A 477 -6.48 -12.43 37.15
N TRP A 478 -5.65 -13.48 37.03
CA TRP A 478 -6.12 -14.88 37.11
C TRP A 478 -6.63 -15.30 38.50
N ARG A 479 -6.23 -14.64 39.59
CA ARG A 479 -6.80 -14.87 40.94
C ARG A 479 -8.11 -14.12 41.11
N GLN A 480 -8.20 -12.90 40.61
CA GLN A 480 -9.36 -12.01 40.77
C GLN A 480 -10.50 -12.38 39.79
N HIS A 481 -10.15 -12.64 38.54
CA HIS A 481 -11.05 -12.79 37.39
C HIS A 481 -10.82 -14.11 36.61
N GLY A 482 -10.23 -15.12 37.25
CA GLY A 482 -10.01 -16.45 36.68
C GLY A 482 -11.17 -17.42 36.88
N PRO A 483 -10.95 -18.74 36.68
CA PRO A 483 -12.00 -19.75 36.75
C PRO A 483 -12.62 -19.83 38.15
N GLY A 484 -13.95 -19.74 38.23
CA GLY A 484 -14.70 -19.78 39.50
C GLY A 484 -14.92 -18.42 40.17
N SER A 485 -14.47 -17.31 39.56
CA SER A 485 -14.94 -15.97 39.91
C SER A 485 -16.31 -15.69 39.26
N ASP A 486 -17.21 -15.03 40.00
CA ASP A 486 -18.51 -14.58 39.47
C ASP A 486 -18.36 -13.42 38.45
N ASP A 487 -17.25 -12.67 38.54
CA ASP A 487 -16.82 -11.67 37.54
C ASP A 487 -15.52 -12.15 36.85
N HIS A 488 -15.55 -13.35 36.28
CA HIS A 488 -14.41 -13.83 35.50
C HIS A 488 -14.26 -13.05 34.17
N TRP A 489 -13.03 -12.90 33.68
CA TRP A 489 -12.75 -12.16 32.44
C TRP A 489 -12.34 -13.06 31.26
N LEU A 490 -12.49 -14.38 31.43
CA LEU A 490 -11.95 -15.38 30.50
C LEU A 490 -12.79 -15.56 29.24
N GLN A 491 -12.13 -15.88 28.12
CA GLN A 491 -12.80 -16.32 26.89
C GLN A 491 -13.61 -17.59 27.16
N VAL A 492 -14.89 -17.54 26.81
CA VAL A 492 -15.82 -18.68 26.87
C VAL A 492 -16.10 -19.20 25.46
N SER A 493 -16.24 -20.51 25.30
CA SER A 493 -16.64 -21.15 24.05
C SER A 493 -18.15 -21.14 23.84
N ASP A 494 -18.60 -21.38 22.60
CA ASP A 494 -20.00 -21.65 22.25
C ASP A 494 -20.66 -22.79 23.06
N THR A 495 -19.83 -23.67 23.62
CA THR A 495 -20.17 -24.81 24.49
C THR A 495 -20.05 -24.52 25.99
N GLY A 496 -19.64 -23.31 26.38
CA GLY A 496 -19.52 -22.88 27.78
C GLY A 496 -18.21 -23.24 28.49
N ALA A 497 -17.19 -23.73 27.77
CA ALA A 497 -15.87 -23.98 28.35
C ALA A 497 -15.06 -22.67 28.46
N THR A 498 -14.24 -22.53 29.51
CA THR A 498 -13.37 -21.36 29.73
C THR A 498 -11.94 -21.61 29.24
N LYS A 499 -11.22 -20.54 28.84
CA LYS A 499 -9.80 -20.59 28.43
C LYS A 499 -8.87 -19.78 29.32
N THR A 500 -7.57 -20.02 29.18
CA THR A 500 -6.46 -19.26 29.80
C THR A 500 -6.22 -17.85 29.23
N PHE A 501 -7.18 -17.31 28.48
CA PHE A 501 -7.09 -16.02 27.79
C PHE A 501 -8.24 -15.10 28.19
N LEU A 502 -7.96 -13.81 28.33
CA LEU A 502 -8.94 -12.76 28.57
C LEU A 502 -9.83 -12.52 27.33
N ASP A 503 -11.11 -12.23 27.55
CA ASP A 503 -12.07 -11.92 26.47
C ASP A 503 -12.08 -10.41 26.17
N PRO A 504 -11.68 -9.98 24.95
CA PRO A 504 -11.60 -8.56 24.63
C PRO A 504 -13.00 -7.91 24.46
N GLY A 505 -14.09 -8.68 24.54
CA GLY A 505 -15.45 -8.14 24.63
C GLY A 505 -15.89 -7.76 26.06
N VAL A 506 -15.05 -8.01 27.08
CA VAL A 506 -15.30 -7.60 28.47
C VAL A 506 -14.69 -6.22 28.73
N PRO A 507 -15.46 -5.21 29.22
CA PRO A 507 -14.96 -3.86 29.49
C PRO A 507 -13.74 -3.80 30.42
N GLY A 508 -13.73 -4.62 31.49
CA GLY A 508 -12.60 -4.70 32.42
C GLY A 508 -11.29 -5.10 31.75
N VAL A 509 -11.33 -6.01 30.77
CA VAL A 509 -10.17 -6.43 29.97
C VAL A 509 -9.65 -5.30 29.09
N GLN A 510 -10.55 -4.52 28.47
CA GLN A 510 -10.15 -3.39 27.64
C GLN A 510 -9.47 -2.30 28.48
N ASN A 511 -10.05 -1.96 29.64
CA ASN A 511 -9.45 -1.02 30.59
C ASN A 511 -8.08 -1.50 31.11
N HIS A 512 -7.97 -2.77 31.49
CA HIS A 512 -6.72 -3.37 31.98
C HIS A 512 -5.59 -3.31 30.94
N VAL A 513 -5.87 -3.73 29.71
CA VAL A 513 -4.88 -3.69 28.62
C VAL A 513 -4.51 -2.25 28.22
N ALA A 514 -5.48 -1.33 28.21
CA ALA A 514 -5.22 0.09 27.93
C ALA A 514 -4.34 0.73 29.01
N ALA A 515 -4.62 0.47 30.29
CA ALA A 515 -3.82 0.96 31.42
C ALA A 515 -2.37 0.44 31.35
N LEU A 516 -2.19 -0.85 31.07
CA LEU A 516 -0.88 -1.49 30.92
C LEU A 516 -0.04 -0.89 29.77
N MET A 517 -0.64 -0.65 28.61
CA MET A 517 0.08 -0.03 27.50
C MET A 517 0.42 1.45 27.78
N ARG A 518 -0.47 2.16 28.47
CA ARG A 518 -0.27 3.55 28.91
C ARG A 518 0.85 3.68 29.95
N GLU A 519 0.94 2.75 30.89
CA GLU A 519 2.03 2.67 31.89
C GLU A 519 3.39 2.50 31.20
N LEU A 520 3.51 1.48 30.35
CA LEU A 520 4.75 1.19 29.61
C LEU A 520 5.24 2.38 28.76
N ALA A 521 4.34 3.20 28.21
CA ALA A 521 4.67 4.38 27.43
C ALA A 521 4.88 5.65 28.27
N ALA A 522 4.34 5.73 29.50
CA ALA A 522 4.50 6.89 30.37
C ALA A 522 5.76 6.81 31.23
N ASP A 523 6.09 5.61 31.72
CA ASP A 523 7.05 5.42 32.81
C ASP A 523 8.42 4.89 32.32
N TYR A 524 8.50 4.47 31.05
CA TYR A 524 9.71 3.94 30.42
C TYR A 524 9.97 4.59 29.06
N ASP A 525 11.24 4.90 28.77
CA ASP A 525 11.72 5.43 27.49
C ASP A 525 11.80 4.31 26.42
N VAL A 526 10.64 3.75 26.05
CA VAL A 526 10.54 2.68 25.06
C VAL A 526 10.22 3.23 23.67
N ASP A 527 10.98 2.81 22.66
CA ASP A 527 10.69 3.20 21.27
C ASP A 527 9.30 2.72 20.80
N ALA A 528 8.82 1.62 21.36
CA ALA A 528 7.44 1.17 21.16
C ALA A 528 6.91 0.29 22.31
N VAL A 529 5.60 0.33 22.53
CA VAL A 529 4.88 -0.81 23.13
C VAL A 529 4.60 -1.87 22.05
N HIS A 530 4.62 -3.15 22.42
CA HIS A 530 4.47 -4.27 21.47
C HIS A 530 3.42 -5.29 21.91
N THR A 531 2.33 -5.38 21.14
CA THR A 531 1.22 -6.28 21.45
C THR A 531 1.34 -7.63 20.72
N ASP A 532 1.28 -8.73 21.46
CA ASP A 532 0.94 -10.06 20.92
C ASP A 532 -0.37 -10.55 21.55
N TYR A 533 -1.00 -11.54 20.93
CA TYR A 533 -2.27 -12.12 21.35
C TYR A 533 -3.43 -11.12 21.54
N LEU A 534 -3.37 -9.93 20.94
CA LEU A 534 -4.52 -9.02 20.77
C LEU A 534 -5.47 -9.59 19.70
N ARG A 535 -6.13 -10.70 20.06
CA ARG A 535 -7.02 -11.53 19.22
C ARG A 535 -7.79 -12.54 20.08
N TYR A 536 -8.92 -13.02 19.59
CA TYR A 536 -9.52 -14.26 20.12
C TYR A 536 -8.63 -15.46 19.80
N THR A 537 -8.98 -16.63 20.31
CA THR A 537 -8.23 -17.88 20.08
C THR A 537 -9.08 -18.93 19.34
N GLY A 538 -8.49 -20.07 18.98
CA GLY A 538 -9.21 -21.21 18.40
C GLY A 538 -9.57 -21.08 16.92
N ALA A 539 -10.63 -21.79 16.51
CA ALA A 539 -11.17 -21.89 15.16
C ALA A 539 -12.49 -21.11 14.95
N GLY A 540 -12.77 -20.13 15.83
CA GLY A 540 -13.97 -19.29 15.81
C GLY A 540 -15.03 -19.64 16.87
N GLU A 541 -14.79 -20.65 17.69
CA GLU A 541 -15.67 -21.10 18.77
C GLU A 541 -15.64 -20.23 20.05
N TRP A 542 -14.72 -19.26 20.15
CA TRP A 542 -14.50 -18.43 21.35
C TRP A 542 -15.13 -17.03 21.27
N GLY A 543 -15.34 -16.43 22.44
CA GLY A 543 -15.87 -15.08 22.61
C GLY A 543 -17.27 -15.01 23.23
N TYR A 544 -17.78 -16.14 23.71
CA TYR A 544 -19.14 -16.33 24.21
C TYR A 544 -19.30 -15.93 25.68
N HIS A 545 -18.46 -15.03 26.18
CA HIS A 545 -18.58 -14.52 27.54
C HIS A 545 -19.98 -13.93 27.79
N PRO A 546 -20.63 -14.17 28.94
CA PRO A 546 -21.99 -13.67 29.20
C PRO A 546 -22.14 -12.17 28.98
N ALA A 547 -21.16 -11.37 29.41
CA ALA A 547 -21.13 -9.92 29.16
C ALA A 547 -20.99 -9.58 27.66
N SER A 548 -20.14 -10.28 26.91
CA SER A 548 -19.96 -10.10 25.46
C SER A 548 -21.25 -10.43 24.70
N LEU A 549 -21.95 -11.49 25.10
CA LEU A 549 -23.26 -11.85 24.54
C LEU A 549 -24.35 -10.83 24.89
N ALA A 550 -24.37 -10.31 26.12
CA ALA A 550 -25.33 -9.28 26.53
C ALA A 550 -25.16 -8.01 25.68
N ARG A 551 -23.94 -7.46 25.61
CA ARG A 551 -23.59 -6.28 24.80
C ARG A 551 -23.93 -6.47 23.32
N PHE A 552 -23.61 -7.64 22.75
CA PHE A 552 -23.97 -7.94 21.35
C PHE A 552 -25.48 -7.93 21.11
N ARG A 553 -26.28 -8.52 22.01
CA ARG A 553 -27.75 -8.53 21.88
C ARG A 553 -28.32 -7.12 21.98
N GLU A 554 -27.84 -6.33 22.92
CA GLU A 554 -28.24 -4.93 23.12
C GLU A 554 -27.90 -4.07 21.89
N GLN A 555 -26.66 -4.12 21.40
CA GLN A 555 -26.21 -3.32 20.26
C GLN A 555 -26.79 -3.73 18.90
N THR A 556 -27.32 -4.96 18.76
CA THR A 556 -27.77 -5.49 17.45
C THR A 556 -29.22 -5.94 17.40
N GLY A 557 -29.93 -5.99 18.54
CA GLY A 557 -31.27 -6.56 18.64
C GLY A 557 -31.34 -8.07 18.38
N TYR A 558 -30.20 -8.78 18.41
CA TYR A 558 -30.14 -10.22 18.12
C TYR A 558 -30.78 -11.05 19.25
N ASP A 559 -31.64 -12.01 18.90
CA ASP A 559 -32.28 -12.90 19.87
C ASP A 559 -31.49 -14.21 20.04
N GLY A 560 -31.43 -14.73 21.28
CA GLY A 560 -30.73 -15.97 21.61
C GLY A 560 -29.20 -15.90 21.51
N THR A 561 -28.54 -17.04 21.33
CA THR A 561 -27.07 -17.15 21.22
C THR A 561 -26.68 -17.34 19.75
N PRO A 562 -25.81 -16.49 19.18
CA PRO A 562 -25.44 -16.60 17.77
C PRO A 562 -24.56 -17.83 17.50
N PRO A 563 -24.76 -18.56 16.38
CA PRO A 563 -23.84 -19.64 16.00
C PRO A 563 -22.44 -19.08 15.66
N PRO A 564 -21.35 -19.86 15.83
CA PRO A 564 -19.97 -19.40 15.58
C PRO A 564 -19.75 -18.81 14.17
N THR A 565 -20.49 -19.32 13.19
CA THR A 565 -20.46 -18.91 11.78
C THR A 565 -21.31 -17.66 11.47
N SER A 566 -22.03 -17.10 12.45
CA SER A 566 -22.87 -15.92 12.27
C SER A 566 -22.04 -14.72 11.77
N PRO A 567 -22.42 -14.09 10.64
CA PRO A 567 -21.69 -12.93 10.10
C PRO A 567 -21.70 -11.72 11.04
N SER A 568 -22.84 -11.42 11.69
CA SER A 568 -22.98 -10.29 12.62
C SER A 568 -22.11 -10.49 13.85
N TRP A 569 -22.17 -11.67 14.48
CA TRP A 569 -21.36 -12.02 15.64
C TRP A 569 -19.86 -12.06 15.35
N SER A 570 -19.48 -12.58 14.18
CA SER A 570 -18.08 -12.55 13.72
C SER A 570 -17.59 -11.12 13.43
N SER A 571 -18.48 -10.23 12.97
CA SER A 571 -18.15 -8.82 12.77
C SER A 571 -18.02 -8.09 14.10
N TRP A 572 -18.92 -8.35 15.05
CA TRP A 572 -18.90 -7.77 16.39
C TRP A 572 -17.63 -8.16 17.16
N ARG A 573 -17.21 -9.44 17.12
CA ARG A 573 -15.93 -9.90 17.70
C ARG A 573 -14.71 -9.23 17.07
N ARG A 574 -14.68 -9.06 15.74
CA ARG A 574 -13.62 -8.26 15.07
C ARG A 574 -13.62 -6.78 15.47
N ARG A 575 -14.79 -6.22 15.79
CA ARG A 575 -14.87 -4.87 16.33
C ARG A 575 -14.25 -4.78 17.72
N GLN A 576 -14.47 -5.75 18.61
CA GLN A 576 -13.88 -5.72 19.96
C GLN A 576 -12.34 -5.70 19.94
N THR A 577 -11.70 -6.42 19.02
CA THR A 577 -10.24 -6.41 18.85
C THR A 577 -9.74 -5.12 18.16
N ALA A 578 -10.53 -4.55 17.25
CA ALA A 578 -10.19 -3.28 16.59
C ALA A 578 -10.33 -2.07 17.53
N ASP A 579 -11.41 -2.01 18.30
CA ASP A 579 -11.67 -0.96 19.29
C ASP A 579 -10.56 -0.99 20.37
N LEU A 580 -10.17 -2.18 20.85
CA LEU A 580 -9.03 -2.33 21.75
C LEU A 580 -7.68 -1.90 21.14
N ALA A 581 -7.41 -2.25 19.87
CA ALA A 581 -6.19 -1.80 19.19
C ALA A 581 -6.14 -0.27 19.04
N ARG A 582 -7.26 0.36 18.65
CA ARG A 582 -7.38 1.83 18.61
C ARG A 582 -7.22 2.46 19.99
N ARG A 583 -7.77 1.84 21.04
CA ARG A 583 -7.65 2.35 22.40
C ARG A 583 -6.22 2.30 22.91
N VAL A 584 -5.51 1.20 22.66
CA VAL A 584 -4.07 1.08 22.95
C VAL A 584 -3.28 2.18 22.24
N PHE A 585 -3.54 2.43 20.95
CA PHE A 585 -2.91 3.53 20.20
C PHE A 585 -3.16 4.90 20.83
N LEU A 586 -4.42 5.25 21.11
CA LEU A 586 -4.77 6.57 21.66
C LEU A 586 -4.24 6.78 23.08
N GLU A 587 -4.22 5.76 23.94
CA GLU A 587 -3.66 5.89 25.29
C GLU A 587 -2.12 5.91 25.29
N THR A 588 -1.47 5.18 24.36
CA THR A 588 -0.01 5.28 24.14
C THR A 588 0.35 6.71 23.69
N LEU A 589 -0.31 7.20 22.64
CA LEU A 589 -0.10 8.54 22.07
C LEU A 589 -0.41 9.67 23.08
N ALA A 590 -1.37 9.47 23.98
CA ALA A 590 -1.70 10.42 25.05
C ALA A 590 -0.75 10.36 26.26
N ALA A 591 -0.04 9.24 26.47
CA ALA A 591 1.00 9.11 27.48
C ALA A 591 2.31 9.74 26.99
N ASP A 592 2.78 9.31 25.82
CA ASP A 592 3.95 9.86 25.15
C ASP A 592 3.72 9.92 23.62
N PRO A 593 3.78 11.12 23.00
CA PRO A 593 3.66 11.27 21.56
C PRO A 593 4.90 10.82 20.77
N THR A 594 5.99 10.37 21.40
CA THR A 594 7.15 9.78 20.69
C THR A 594 7.08 8.26 20.56
N THR A 595 6.56 7.57 21.58
CA THR A 595 6.38 6.10 21.67
C THR A 595 5.43 5.60 20.58
N ALA A 596 5.83 4.52 19.91
CA ALA A 596 5.04 3.86 18.87
C ALA A 596 4.23 2.66 19.39
N VAL A 597 3.19 2.26 18.64
CA VAL A 597 2.51 0.97 18.84
C VAL A 597 2.93 -0.02 17.78
N SER A 598 3.55 -1.12 18.21
CA SER A 598 3.90 -2.24 17.34
C SER A 598 3.16 -3.53 17.72
N MET A 599 3.13 -4.53 16.83
CA MET A 599 2.44 -5.79 17.13
C MET A 599 2.98 -7.02 16.41
N ALA A 600 2.68 -8.20 16.97
CA ALA A 600 2.80 -9.50 16.33
C ALA A 600 1.52 -9.85 15.54
N GLY A 601 1.57 -9.65 14.22
CA GLY A 601 0.45 -9.89 13.31
C GLY A 601 0.28 -11.37 12.98
N SER A 602 -0.90 -11.95 13.23
CA SER A 602 -1.17 -13.35 12.92
C SER A 602 -1.30 -13.60 11.42
N THR A 603 -0.62 -14.63 10.90
CA THR A 603 -0.73 -15.11 9.51
C THR A 603 -1.07 -16.59 9.46
N MET A 604 -2.11 -17.01 10.20
CA MET A 604 -2.44 -18.43 10.35
C MET A 604 -2.90 -19.12 9.05
N GLY A 605 -2.14 -20.12 8.62
CA GLY A 605 -2.50 -21.01 7.51
C GLY A 605 -2.21 -20.37 6.14
N PRO A 606 -2.96 -20.75 5.08
CA PRO A 606 -2.71 -20.25 3.73
C PRO A 606 -2.90 -18.74 3.63
N GLY A 607 -1.99 -18.09 2.89
CA GLY A 607 -2.01 -16.66 2.64
C GLY A 607 -3.08 -16.21 1.63
N PRO A 608 -3.36 -14.90 1.54
CA PRO A 608 -4.28 -14.37 0.55
C PRO A 608 -3.70 -14.43 -0.87
N ALA A 609 -4.16 -15.38 -1.69
CA ALA A 609 -3.75 -15.51 -3.10
C ALA A 609 -4.14 -14.32 -4.02
N HIS A 610 -4.86 -13.32 -3.50
CA HIS A 610 -5.25 -12.09 -4.21
C HIS A 610 -5.68 -10.99 -3.23
N ALA A 611 -5.69 -9.73 -3.69
CA ALA A 611 -6.25 -8.59 -2.96
C ALA A 611 -7.70 -8.86 -2.48
N GLY A 612 -8.01 -8.46 -1.25
CA GLY A 612 -9.29 -8.78 -0.58
C GLY A 612 -9.42 -10.23 -0.07
N GLY A 613 -8.50 -11.13 -0.42
CA GLY A 613 -8.48 -12.52 0.04
C GLY A 613 -8.32 -12.68 1.55
N TYR A 614 -7.80 -11.67 2.25
CA TYR A 614 -7.59 -11.67 3.70
C TYR A 614 -8.84 -12.08 4.51
N ARG A 615 -10.04 -11.69 4.04
CA ARG A 615 -11.31 -12.03 4.70
C ARG A 615 -11.61 -13.54 4.75
N LYS A 616 -10.88 -14.36 3.97
CA LYS A 616 -10.97 -15.83 3.95
C LYS A 616 -9.87 -16.51 4.79
N THR A 617 -8.91 -15.77 5.33
CA THR A 617 -7.82 -16.32 6.16
C THR A 617 -8.34 -16.78 7.51
N ARG A 618 -7.61 -17.68 8.17
CA ARG A 618 -7.92 -18.08 9.56
C ARG A 618 -7.70 -16.91 10.52
N THR A 619 -6.75 -16.01 10.24
CA THR A 619 -6.56 -14.78 11.03
C THR A 619 -7.85 -13.94 11.13
N TYR A 620 -8.50 -13.67 10.00
CA TYR A 620 -9.72 -12.85 9.98
C TYR A 620 -10.98 -13.59 10.48
N SER A 621 -11.06 -14.90 10.24
CA SER A 621 -12.28 -15.69 10.42
C SER A 621 -12.35 -16.54 11.69
N TRP A 622 -11.21 -16.91 12.29
CA TRP A 622 -11.14 -17.79 13.46
C TRP A 622 -10.74 -17.03 14.74
N VAL A 623 -9.74 -16.16 14.64
CA VAL A 623 -9.21 -15.38 15.79
C VAL A 623 -9.60 -13.90 15.77
N TYR A 624 -10.32 -13.49 14.73
CA TYR A 624 -10.89 -12.14 14.59
C TYR A 624 -9.86 -11.01 14.73
N GLN A 625 -8.62 -11.23 14.25
CA GLN A 625 -7.60 -10.20 14.17
C GLN A 625 -7.65 -9.55 12.78
N ASN A 626 -7.80 -8.24 12.71
CA ASN A 626 -7.83 -7.50 11.43
C ASN A 626 -6.69 -6.49 11.33
N TRP A 627 -5.48 -6.92 11.71
CA TRP A 627 -4.28 -6.09 11.68
C TRP A 627 -4.03 -5.34 10.35
N PRO A 628 -4.43 -5.83 9.15
CA PRO A 628 -4.28 -5.04 7.93
C PRO A 628 -5.16 -3.77 7.91
N SER A 629 -6.34 -3.80 8.53
CA SER A 629 -7.14 -2.58 8.66
C SER A 629 -6.56 -1.64 9.71
N TRP A 630 -5.99 -2.18 10.79
CA TRP A 630 -5.36 -1.36 11.84
C TRP A 630 -4.12 -0.63 11.30
N LEU A 631 -3.32 -1.29 10.45
CA LEU A 631 -2.19 -0.71 9.73
C LEU A 631 -2.62 0.31 8.66
N ALA A 632 -3.71 0.03 7.94
CA ALA A 632 -4.29 0.96 6.95
C ALA A 632 -4.93 2.20 7.59
N GLU A 633 -5.51 2.04 8.78
CA GLU A 633 -6.07 3.12 9.59
C GLU A 633 -4.98 3.90 10.32
N GLY A 634 -3.85 3.26 10.66
CA GLY A 634 -2.77 3.86 11.44
C GLY A 634 -2.88 3.66 12.96
N THR A 635 -3.78 2.78 13.43
CA THR A 635 -3.87 2.41 14.86
C THR A 635 -2.77 1.44 15.31
N VAL A 636 -1.84 1.11 14.41
CA VAL A 636 -0.60 0.38 14.68
C VAL A 636 0.49 0.97 13.79
N ASP A 637 1.57 1.46 14.38
CA ASP A 637 2.72 2.07 13.70
C ASP A 637 3.64 1.01 13.05
N ALA A 638 3.69 -0.23 13.59
CA ALA A 638 4.46 -1.32 12.98
C ALA A 638 3.84 -2.72 13.22
N VAL A 639 3.69 -3.51 12.15
CA VAL A 639 3.29 -4.92 12.23
C VAL A 639 4.47 -5.82 11.86
N MET A 640 4.76 -6.80 12.71
CA MET A 640 5.67 -7.90 12.41
C MET A 640 4.82 -9.14 12.13
N ALA A 641 4.63 -9.47 10.84
CA ALA A 641 3.70 -10.52 10.40
C ALA A 641 4.32 -11.92 10.59
N MET A 642 3.73 -12.74 11.46
CA MET A 642 4.30 -13.99 11.98
C MET A 642 4.26 -15.16 10.97
N ASN A 643 4.98 -15.02 9.86
CA ASN A 643 5.10 -15.99 8.77
C ASN A 643 5.98 -17.20 9.15
N TYR A 644 5.52 -17.92 10.17
CA TYR A 644 6.22 -19.02 10.85
C TYR A 644 6.04 -20.32 10.05
N PHE A 645 6.61 -20.34 8.85
CA PHE A 645 6.43 -21.39 7.86
C PHE A 645 7.72 -22.17 7.59
N ARG A 646 7.58 -23.47 7.29
CA ARG A 646 8.68 -24.40 7.06
C ARG A 646 9.07 -24.40 5.58
N GLU A 647 10.23 -23.84 5.25
CA GLU A 647 10.77 -23.74 3.88
C GLU A 647 10.90 -25.11 3.21
N GLY A 648 11.27 -26.15 3.97
CA GLY A 648 11.39 -27.53 3.50
C GLY A 648 10.06 -28.25 3.20
N LYS A 649 8.91 -27.61 3.43
CA LYS A 649 7.59 -28.15 3.08
C LYS A 649 6.99 -27.32 1.94
N PRO A 650 6.75 -27.88 0.74
CA PRO A 650 6.25 -27.11 -0.42
C PRO A 650 4.98 -26.31 -0.14
N GLU A 651 4.02 -26.87 0.60
CA GLU A 651 2.79 -26.20 1.03
C GLU A 651 3.06 -24.97 1.92
N HIS A 652 3.90 -25.12 2.94
CA HIS A 652 4.24 -24.02 3.84
C HIS A 652 5.07 -22.94 3.12
N ARG A 653 5.94 -23.33 2.18
CA ARG A 653 6.69 -22.38 1.34
C ARG A 653 5.73 -21.56 0.46
N ALA A 654 4.73 -22.21 -0.15
CA ALA A 654 3.70 -21.50 -0.90
C ALA A 654 2.92 -20.52 0.00
N TRP A 655 2.55 -20.93 1.23
CA TRP A 655 1.89 -20.03 2.18
C TRP A 655 2.75 -18.83 2.57
N PHE A 656 4.06 -19.04 2.79
CA PHE A 656 5.01 -17.94 3.04
C PHE A 656 5.06 -16.97 1.85
N ASP A 657 5.21 -17.51 0.63
CA ASP A 657 5.32 -16.71 -0.58
C ASP A 657 4.01 -15.93 -0.88
N ASP A 658 2.84 -16.52 -0.59
CA ASP A 658 1.51 -15.87 -0.64
C ASP A 658 1.36 -14.75 0.40
N TRP A 659 1.74 -14.99 1.66
CA TRP A 659 1.65 -13.99 2.73
C TRP A 659 2.55 -12.79 2.45
N VAL A 660 3.81 -13.02 2.10
CA VAL A 660 4.76 -11.94 1.73
C VAL A 660 4.28 -11.18 0.48
N ALA A 661 3.65 -11.86 -0.49
CA ALA A 661 3.08 -11.21 -1.67
C ALA A 661 1.81 -10.40 -1.39
N PHE A 662 1.04 -10.74 -0.35
CA PHE A 662 -0.09 -9.96 0.14
C PHE A 662 0.37 -8.75 0.97
N GLU A 663 1.34 -8.95 1.87
CA GLU A 663 1.87 -7.96 2.81
C GLU A 663 2.52 -6.77 2.10
N GLN A 664 3.34 -7.01 1.07
CA GLN A 664 4.04 -5.97 0.30
C GLN A 664 3.09 -4.88 -0.26
N ASP A 665 1.81 -5.20 -0.37
CA ASP A 665 0.77 -4.47 -1.09
C ASP A 665 -0.35 -3.92 -0.20
N LEU A 666 -0.24 -4.11 1.11
CA LEU A 666 -1.22 -3.56 2.03
C LEU A 666 -1.20 -2.03 2.03
N PRO A 667 -2.37 -1.36 1.97
CA PRO A 667 -2.45 0.05 2.30
C PRO A 667 -2.03 0.24 3.76
N ARG A 668 -1.26 1.30 4.03
CA ARG A 668 -0.72 1.63 5.35
C ARG A 668 -0.86 3.14 5.50
N ASN A 669 -1.33 3.62 6.65
CA ASN A 669 -1.24 5.05 6.98
C ASN A 669 0.21 5.38 7.41
N GLY A 670 1.15 5.05 6.52
CA GLY A 670 2.57 5.03 6.78
C GLY A 670 3.11 3.92 7.71
N GLY A 671 2.28 3.18 8.43
CA GLY A 671 2.79 2.13 9.33
C GLY A 671 3.74 1.12 8.64
N LEU A 672 4.74 0.63 9.37
CA LEU A 672 5.72 -0.35 8.87
C LEU A 672 5.12 -1.76 8.84
N LEU A 673 5.61 -2.57 7.90
CA LEU A 673 5.28 -4.00 7.84
C LEU A 673 6.53 -4.83 7.59
N ALA A 674 6.95 -5.59 8.59
CA ALA A 674 8.14 -6.42 8.59
C ALA A 674 7.81 -7.91 8.64
N LEU A 675 8.71 -8.75 8.13
CA LEU A 675 8.63 -10.19 8.27
C LEU A 675 8.86 -10.59 9.74
N GLY A 676 7.84 -11.14 10.39
CA GLY A 676 8.05 -11.94 11.60
C GLY A 676 8.49 -13.36 11.20
N GLN A 677 9.77 -13.68 11.31
CA GLN A 677 10.33 -14.95 10.86
C GLN A 677 10.39 -16.00 11.98
N GLY A 678 9.73 -17.14 11.76
CA GLY A 678 9.85 -18.33 12.60
C GLY A 678 11.12 -19.11 12.30
N ALA A 679 12.30 -18.49 12.47
CA ALA A 679 13.60 -19.06 12.07
C ALA A 679 13.89 -20.39 12.77
N TYR A 680 13.44 -20.57 14.01
CA TYR A 680 13.49 -21.84 14.77
C TYR A 680 12.82 -23.06 14.06
N LEU A 681 12.10 -22.87 12.96
CA LEU A 681 11.46 -23.92 12.17
C LEU A 681 12.30 -24.38 10.95
N ASN A 682 13.40 -23.69 10.63
CA ASN A 682 14.09 -23.70 9.33
C ASN A 682 15.62 -23.67 9.49
N SER A 683 16.38 -24.42 8.70
CA SER A 683 17.85 -24.31 8.75
C SER A 683 18.33 -22.87 8.49
N VAL A 684 19.57 -22.54 8.86
CA VAL A 684 20.15 -21.21 8.62
C VAL A 684 20.01 -20.80 7.14
N ASP A 685 20.37 -21.68 6.21
CA ASP A 685 20.28 -21.39 4.77
C ASP A 685 18.83 -21.23 4.29
N GLN A 686 17.88 -21.99 4.86
CA GLN A 686 16.45 -21.84 4.59
C GLN A 686 15.90 -20.51 5.13
N SER A 687 16.34 -20.09 6.32
CA SER A 687 15.97 -18.81 6.91
C SER A 687 16.53 -17.64 6.11
N LEU A 688 17.80 -17.72 5.66
CA LEU A 688 18.40 -16.73 4.75
C LEU A 688 17.68 -16.68 3.40
N ALA A 689 17.24 -17.83 2.85
CA ALA A 689 16.47 -17.88 1.61
C ALA A 689 15.07 -17.24 1.76
N GLN A 690 14.43 -17.37 2.91
CA GLN A 690 13.19 -16.65 3.24
C GLN A 690 13.42 -15.14 3.40
N MET A 691 14.48 -14.74 4.13
CA MET A 691 14.86 -13.33 4.28
C MET A 691 15.11 -12.67 2.92
N GLY A 692 15.83 -13.33 2.00
CA GLY A 692 16.07 -12.80 0.65
C GLY A 692 14.81 -12.60 -0.19
N ARG A 693 13.75 -13.41 0.01
CA ARG A 693 12.46 -13.21 -0.65
C ARG A 693 11.62 -12.10 -0.01
N ALA A 694 11.78 -11.85 1.28
CA ALA A 694 11.03 -10.85 2.03
C ALA A 694 11.67 -9.45 2.02
N SER A 695 13.01 -9.33 2.10
CA SER A 695 13.73 -8.06 2.21
C SER A 695 13.59 -7.15 0.97
N SER A 696 13.24 -7.72 -0.19
CA SER A 696 12.88 -6.94 -1.39
C SER A 696 11.44 -6.37 -1.36
N ARG A 697 10.62 -6.77 -0.38
CA ARG A 697 9.16 -6.56 -0.33
C ARG A 697 8.62 -5.94 0.97
N LEU A 698 9.26 -6.18 2.11
CA LEU A 698 8.81 -5.81 3.46
C LEU A 698 9.85 -4.96 4.19
N ASP A 699 9.43 -4.10 5.11
CA ASP A 699 10.25 -3.00 5.70
C ASP A 699 11.36 -3.47 6.66
N GLY A 700 11.49 -4.78 6.81
CA GLY A 700 12.57 -5.42 7.56
C GLY A 700 12.21 -6.84 7.99
N VAL A 701 12.98 -7.35 8.94
CA VAL A 701 12.82 -8.70 9.51
C VAL A 701 12.92 -8.63 11.04
N ALA A 702 11.98 -9.29 11.71
CA ALA A 702 11.96 -9.58 13.13
C ALA A 702 12.11 -11.09 13.34
N LEU A 703 13.16 -11.53 14.03
CA LEU A 703 13.48 -12.95 14.21
C LEU A 703 12.87 -13.52 15.49
N TYR A 704 12.08 -14.59 15.39
CA TYR A 704 11.60 -15.33 16.55
C TYR A 704 12.45 -16.60 16.79
N SER A 705 13.18 -16.76 17.90
CA SER A 705 13.52 -15.79 18.96
C SER A 705 15.03 -15.60 19.06
N HIS A 706 15.49 -14.55 19.75
CA HIS A 706 16.92 -14.27 19.99
C HIS A 706 17.66 -15.50 20.52
N GLN A 707 17.17 -16.08 21.62
CA GLN A 707 17.82 -17.21 22.27
C GLN A 707 17.91 -18.43 21.34
N LEU A 708 16.82 -18.72 20.61
CA LEU A 708 16.79 -19.81 19.63
C LEU A 708 17.60 -19.52 18.37
N ASN A 709 17.99 -18.27 18.09
CA ASN A 709 18.80 -17.89 16.93
C ASN A 709 20.27 -17.59 17.28
N ALA A 710 20.61 -17.44 18.56
CA ALA A 710 21.98 -17.30 19.05
C ALA A 710 22.63 -18.66 19.40
N ALA A 711 21.85 -19.68 19.74
CA ALA A 711 22.37 -20.98 20.20
C ALA A 711 23.06 -21.79 19.09
N THR A 712 24.24 -22.36 19.37
CA THR A 712 25.04 -23.01 18.32
C THR A 712 24.42 -24.33 17.83
N GLY A 713 23.86 -24.33 16.62
CA GLY A 713 23.30 -25.51 15.96
C GLY A 713 22.51 -25.15 14.69
N ALA A 714 21.89 -26.14 14.06
CA ALA A 714 20.86 -25.93 13.03
C ALA A 714 19.50 -26.38 13.60
N PRO A 715 18.45 -25.54 13.61
CA PRO A 715 18.34 -24.21 12.99
C PRO A 715 18.97 -23.06 13.79
N GLN A 716 19.51 -23.36 14.97
CA GLN A 716 19.57 -22.40 16.08
C GLN A 716 20.64 -21.30 15.99
N GLY A 717 21.60 -21.36 15.06
CA GLY A 717 22.75 -20.45 14.99
C GLY A 717 22.64 -19.32 13.95
N LEU A 718 21.43 -18.85 13.64
CA LEU A 718 21.19 -17.85 12.59
C LEU A 718 21.84 -16.49 12.90
N LEU A 719 21.68 -15.97 14.11
CA LEU A 719 22.08 -14.61 14.52
C LEU A 719 23.57 -14.35 14.27
N ALA A 720 24.43 -15.32 14.64
CA ALA A 720 25.88 -15.27 14.41
C ALA A 720 26.30 -15.31 12.93
N ARG A 721 25.38 -15.55 12.00
CA ARG A 721 25.64 -15.57 10.55
C ARG A 721 25.18 -14.29 9.85
N LEU A 722 24.31 -13.47 10.46
CA LEU A 722 23.69 -12.33 9.79
C LEU A 722 24.68 -11.23 9.42
N SER A 723 25.61 -10.89 10.32
CA SER A 723 26.68 -9.90 10.09
C SER A 723 27.77 -10.34 9.10
N SER A 724 27.66 -11.55 8.53
CA SER A 724 28.44 -11.99 7.36
C SER A 724 27.58 -12.31 6.13
N THR A 725 26.27 -12.06 6.20
CA THR A 725 25.30 -12.38 5.14
C THR A 725 24.24 -11.27 4.99
N ALA A 726 23.00 -11.50 5.43
CA ALA A 726 21.87 -10.60 5.18
C ALA A 726 22.02 -9.21 5.83
N TRP A 727 22.72 -9.12 6.97
CA TRP A 727 22.96 -7.89 7.72
C TRP A 727 24.46 -7.55 7.76
N ALA A 728 25.21 -7.83 6.68
CA ALA A 728 26.67 -7.66 6.63
C ALA A 728 27.16 -6.24 7.00
N GLU A 729 26.38 -5.21 6.65
CA GLU A 729 26.64 -3.81 7.02
C GLU A 729 25.47 -3.27 7.85
N PRO A 730 25.69 -2.38 8.84
CA PRO A 730 24.63 -1.69 9.58
C PRO A 730 23.64 -0.97 8.67
N ALA A 731 22.39 -0.85 9.10
CA ALA A 731 21.37 -0.03 8.45
C ALA A 731 20.62 0.83 9.49
N PRO A 732 20.24 2.07 9.15
CA PRO A 732 19.42 2.91 10.03
C PRO A 732 18.11 2.22 10.40
N ALA A 733 17.65 2.44 11.63
CA ALA A 733 16.38 1.93 12.10
C ALA A 733 15.23 2.81 11.52
N PRO A 734 14.18 2.26 10.89
CA PRO A 734 13.14 3.08 10.27
C PRO A 734 12.32 3.85 11.30
N GLN A 735 12.06 5.15 11.05
CA GLN A 735 11.23 5.97 11.93
C GLN A 735 9.81 5.41 12.07
N LEU A 736 9.30 5.46 13.30
CA LEU A 736 8.00 4.90 13.67
C LEU A 736 6.91 5.98 13.83
N SER A 737 7.24 7.16 14.38
CA SER A 737 6.26 8.13 14.90
C SER A 737 6.12 9.45 14.12
N ASP A 738 7.02 9.79 13.18
CA ASP A 738 7.05 11.06 12.40
C ASP A 738 5.82 11.36 11.51
N ARG A 739 4.75 10.57 11.60
CA ARG A 739 3.55 10.64 10.74
C ARG A 739 2.35 11.32 11.42
N ARG A 740 2.55 11.76 12.66
CA ARG A 740 1.55 12.34 13.58
C ARG A 740 1.23 13.81 13.23
N ALA A 741 0.93 14.08 11.95
CA ALA A 741 0.59 15.43 11.46
C ALA A 741 -0.89 15.82 11.68
N GLY A 742 -1.79 14.83 11.69
CA GLY A 742 -3.18 15.00 12.12
C GLY A 742 -3.29 14.97 13.65
N GLY A 743 -4.41 15.47 14.18
CA GLY A 743 -4.76 15.34 15.59
C GLY A 743 -5.84 14.30 15.84
N HIS A 744 -6.10 14.00 17.11
CA HIS A 744 -6.99 12.91 17.52
C HIS A 744 -7.94 13.35 18.64
N LEU A 745 -9.13 12.75 18.70
CA LEU A 745 -10.08 12.91 19.80
C LEU A 745 -10.34 11.56 20.48
N LEU A 746 -10.46 11.58 21.80
CA LEU A 746 -10.96 10.46 22.60
C LEU A 746 -12.19 10.97 23.38
N VAL A 747 -13.38 10.61 22.90
CA VAL A 747 -14.66 11.18 23.35
C VAL A 747 -15.39 10.19 24.24
N GLU A 748 -15.83 10.60 25.42
CA GLU A 748 -16.67 9.79 26.31
C GLU A 748 -18.11 9.71 25.79
N ALA A 749 -18.62 8.49 25.57
CA ALA A 749 -19.99 8.20 25.15
C ALA A 749 -20.38 6.76 25.52
N ALA A 750 -21.66 6.45 25.70
CA ALA A 750 -22.07 5.09 26.09
C ALA A 750 -21.71 4.02 25.02
N ASP A 751 -21.42 2.80 25.46
CA ASP A 751 -20.99 1.68 24.60
C ASP A 751 -21.89 1.50 23.37
N GLY A 752 -21.28 1.50 22.18
CA GLY A 752 -21.99 1.37 20.91
C GLY A 752 -22.64 2.65 20.36
N VAL A 753 -22.69 3.76 21.11
CA VAL A 753 -23.18 5.06 20.62
C VAL A 753 -22.21 5.64 19.59
N GLU A 754 -22.72 6.01 18.41
CA GLU A 754 -21.96 6.67 17.34
C GLU A 754 -21.62 8.11 17.75
N VAL A 755 -20.34 8.43 17.84
CA VAL A 755 -19.85 9.81 18.00
C VAL A 755 -19.42 10.33 16.64
N SER A 756 -19.76 11.58 16.32
CA SER A 756 -19.34 12.25 15.08
C SER A 756 -18.61 13.55 15.37
N ALA A 757 -17.78 13.99 14.42
CA ALA A 757 -17.15 15.30 14.45
C ALA A 757 -17.10 15.94 13.05
N GLU A 758 -17.44 17.23 12.98
CA GLU A 758 -17.41 18.04 11.77
C GLU A 758 -16.47 19.26 11.92
N PRO A 759 -15.68 19.61 10.89
CA PRO A 759 -14.75 20.74 10.96
C PRO A 759 -15.47 22.08 10.73
N ALA A 760 -15.28 23.03 11.64
CA ALA A 760 -16.06 24.29 11.70
C ALA A 760 -15.85 25.26 10.52
N ALA A 761 -14.85 25.03 9.66
CA ALA A 761 -14.44 25.93 8.58
C ALA A 761 -14.30 25.27 7.20
N GLY A 762 -14.80 24.04 7.01
CA GLY A 762 -14.74 23.33 5.73
C GLY A 762 -13.35 22.82 5.30
N GLY A 763 -12.41 22.72 6.24
CA GLY A 763 -11.09 22.12 6.03
C GLY A 763 -10.96 20.78 6.76
N GLY A 764 -11.18 19.68 6.03
CA GLY A 764 -11.17 18.30 6.55
C GLY A 764 -12.45 17.54 6.20
N ASP A 765 -12.38 16.21 6.19
CA ASP A 765 -13.54 15.33 6.06
C ASP A 765 -14.16 15.06 7.42
N ALA A 766 -15.49 14.97 7.50
CA ALA A 766 -16.18 14.59 8.74
C ALA A 766 -15.80 13.17 9.16
N ALA A 767 -15.67 12.94 10.47
CA ALA A 767 -15.29 11.65 11.05
C ALA A 767 -16.39 11.12 11.97
N SER A 768 -16.58 9.81 12.02
CA SER A 768 -17.43 9.16 13.02
C SER A 768 -16.85 7.84 13.50
N GLN A 769 -17.18 7.47 14.73
CA GLN A 769 -16.83 6.20 15.33
C GLN A 769 -17.77 5.91 16.52
N ALA A 770 -18.36 4.71 16.56
CA ALA A 770 -19.06 4.26 17.75
C ALA A 770 -18.13 3.93 18.93
N ALA A 771 -18.55 4.28 20.14
CA ALA A 771 -17.79 4.09 21.36
C ALA A 771 -17.52 2.60 21.68
N ASP A 772 -16.35 2.35 22.28
CA ASP A 772 -15.87 1.04 22.71
C ASP A 772 -16.58 0.51 23.98
N ALA A 773 -16.18 -0.68 24.44
CA ALA A 773 -16.79 -1.34 25.61
C ALA A 773 -16.60 -0.57 26.93
N THR A 774 -15.67 0.38 26.95
CA THR A 774 -15.30 1.21 28.11
C THR A 774 -15.95 2.60 28.05
N GLY A 775 -16.75 2.86 27.01
CA GLY A 775 -17.46 4.12 26.81
C GLY A 775 -16.63 5.22 26.15
N HIS A 776 -15.71 4.88 25.24
CA HIS A 776 -14.89 5.88 24.53
C HIS A 776 -14.91 5.69 23.01
N ALA A 777 -15.10 6.78 22.26
CA ALA A 777 -14.97 6.83 20.80
C ALA A 777 -13.66 7.52 20.40
N GLY A 778 -12.85 6.83 19.60
CA GLY A 778 -11.58 7.36 19.08
C GLY A 778 -11.71 7.88 17.65
N LEU A 779 -11.57 9.19 17.45
CA LEU A 779 -11.53 9.83 16.13
C LEU A 779 -10.09 10.20 15.79
N LEU A 780 -9.63 9.86 14.57
CA LEU A 780 -8.21 9.86 14.22
C LEU A 780 -7.91 10.75 13.00
N TRP A 781 -6.67 11.24 12.92
CA TRP A 781 -6.10 11.94 11.76
C TRP A 781 -6.90 13.17 11.31
N LEU A 782 -7.58 13.80 12.26
CA LEU A 782 -8.36 15.01 12.04
C LEU A 782 -7.42 16.16 11.67
N THR A 783 -7.81 16.99 10.71
CA THR A 783 -7.08 18.21 10.37
C THR A 783 -7.01 19.14 11.60
N PRO A 784 -5.82 19.66 11.95
CA PRO A 784 -5.70 20.61 13.06
C PRO A 784 -6.59 21.84 12.87
N GLY A 785 -7.36 22.21 13.89
CA GLY A 785 -8.38 23.24 13.78
C GLY A 785 -9.52 23.10 14.78
N SER A 786 -10.61 23.83 14.55
CA SER A 786 -11.82 23.77 15.38
C SER A 786 -12.83 22.78 14.82
N TRP A 787 -13.32 21.89 15.67
CA TRP A 787 -14.27 20.83 15.35
C TRP A 787 -15.49 20.91 16.25
N THR A 788 -16.67 20.56 15.74
CA THR A 788 -17.87 20.32 16.54
C THR A 788 -18.04 18.82 16.69
N VAL A 789 -18.13 18.33 17.92
CA VAL A 789 -18.32 16.92 18.27
C VAL A 789 -19.77 16.73 18.74
N ASP A 790 -20.43 15.70 18.22
CA ASP A 790 -21.82 15.35 18.53
C ASP A 790 -21.94 13.86 18.91
N ALA A 791 -22.81 13.57 19.88
CA ALA A 791 -23.17 12.22 20.29
C ALA A 791 -24.64 12.15 20.73
N PRO A 792 -25.43 11.15 20.29
CA PRO A 792 -26.82 10.99 20.70
C PRO A 792 -27.04 11.01 22.22
N GLY A 793 -27.88 11.94 22.68
CA GLY A 793 -28.20 12.13 24.10
C GLY A 793 -27.31 13.13 24.85
N HIS A 794 -26.39 13.80 24.15
CA HIS A 794 -25.51 14.83 24.69
C HIS A 794 -25.66 16.17 23.93
N ASP A 795 -25.25 17.27 24.55
CA ASP A 795 -25.11 18.55 23.85
C ASP A 795 -23.84 18.55 22.98
N PRO A 796 -23.87 19.09 21.75
CA PRO A 796 -22.67 19.22 20.92
C PRO A 796 -21.62 20.13 21.55
N ALA A 797 -20.34 19.76 21.46
CA ALA A 797 -19.22 20.53 21.99
C ALA A 797 -18.24 20.98 20.90
N THR A 798 -17.73 22.21 20.99
CA THR A 798 -16.64 22.67 20.12
C THR A 798 -15.28 22.40 20.76
N VAL A 799 -14.38 21.74 20.01
CA VAL A 799 -13.07 21.26 20.48
C VAL A 799 -11.98 21.72 19.50
N THR A 800 -10.79 22.05 20.01
CA THR A 800 -9.61 22.35 19.18
C THR A 800 -8.72 21.13 19.03
N VAL A 801 -8.63 20.60 17.81
CA VAL A 801 -7.72 19.53 17.42
C VAL A 801 -6.33 20.12 17.14
N ARG A 802 -5.30 19.48 17.70
CA ARG A 802 -3.88 19.88 17.58
C ARG A 802 -3.07 18.77 16.90
N PRO A 803 -2.06 19.10 16.08
CA PRO A 803 -1.28 18.09 15.35
C PRO A 803 -0.54 17.18 16.34
N GLY A 804 -0.68 15.87 16.17
CA GLY A 804 -0.01 14.85 16.96
C GLY A 804 -0.51 14.66 18.40
N GLU A 805 -1.53 15.39 18.83
CA GLU A 805 -2.08 15.31 20.19
C GLU A 805 -3.41 14.53 20.23
N VAL A 806 -3.68 13.87 21.36
CA VAL A 806 -5.00 13.30 21.69
C VAL A 806 -5.74 14.25 22.62
N THR A 807 -6.83 14.85 22.16
CA THR A 807 -7.71 15.66 23.01
C THR A 807 -8.81 14.79 23.59
N ARG A 808 -8.86 14.66 24.92
CA ARG A 808 -9.97 13.99 25.63
C ARG A 808 -11.19 14.92 25.72
N VAL A 809 -12.39 14.38 25.49
CA VAL A 809 -13.63 15.15 25.41
C VAL A 809 -14.74 14.46 26.21
N SER A 810 -15.35 15.18 27.15
CA SER A 810 -16.57 14.77 27.87
C SER A 810 -17.72 15.67 27.45
N LEU A 811 -18.83 15.10 26.98
CA LEU A 811 -20.00 15.86 26.52
C LEU A 811 -21.07 15.95 27.63
N SER A 812 -21.67 17.12 27.84
CA SER A 812 -22.80 17.25 28.78
C SER A 812 -24.00 16.46 28.30
N ALA A 813 -24.69 15.77 29.21
CA ALA A 813 -25.95 15.11 28.88
C ALA A 813 -27.01 16.14 28.49
N ALA A 814 -27.74 15.89 27.40
CA ALA A 814 -28.84 16.74 26.97
C ALA A 814 -30.02 16.66 27.96
N PRO A 815 -30.79 17.75 28.15
CA PRO A 815 -31.86 17.86 29.15
C PRO A 815 -33.17 17.09 28.84
#